data_AF-N8WS81-F1
#
_entry.id   AF-N8WS81-F1
#
_cell.length_a   1.000
_cell.length_b   1.000
_cell.length_c   1.000
_cell.angle_alpha   90.00
_cell.angle_beta   90.00
_cell.angle_gamma   90.00
#
_symmetry.space_group_name_H-M   'P 1'
#
loop_
_entity.id
_entity.type
_entity.pdbx_description
1 polymer ?
#
loop_
_entity_poly.entity_id
_entity_poly.type
_entity_poly.pdbx_seq_one_letter_code
_entity_poly.pdbx_strand_id
1 'polypeptide(L)'
;MAQPKTEVVKPLNEVSIKDINNSKQKIDKWLLDHTHQLVGLNLVSSVLGTVPIIGNVMAAIDVVTDIFQIYEKGYQNADVFDWTTVGIDLIGVAPVPGTTAIRTSARPALFLVRQEVKRVGKAALAEAVITVIGKHLNDQVAGNIEKFCASGLTQLNSILGSCGNTIQGATTEINGGIVRVVTQGKVFTNAGANATRAQQQAAGIAKGLKSGDLVRAGKNIVYMTENWGKALFKTNVNNNAKVVSMLVPQHLKQPVLNVGATISKVGVTANAKIRKLGNKAEPQTIGWLFEILRLGASRFRKTKSAQVKATQTTQAKNAKNNNKLEKSRDEHPATNNANQCKNCKGGTSGSISFAMGTEFLTHDDALIHPLMVEPLARSYISNLYQYDQSIFGARWTTPFSSKIVQRSQYNEKNPKENIELKGWEYIGIDGRPIKLRELKAGQSFYDEIETFTYTVVSDDIRAITFGSNESRYYQKYKNEFRLVSIERQNGFSVGLRYDHRIDDESYLSDIIFKQDQNILAHLALKLNQNKLVDEIWLVKDGQLKRQLSAYVYNDQADLIQATNEFGASYQYTYQHHLLTRYTDLTKRGMNLKWNGKLPSSKAIEEWADDYSSARKLEWDENVRVTTVTDIDGNVTEHYYGITGYTYRIIYPDNLQEWFFRDDAKNITSHVATDGTETVYSYDERGNVLTTMQADGATTYFEYDEQDQLIGMVDAEQGRWFKQYDGSGNLIKEIDPLKHETGYAYNSMGLVTSITDAKGGNKALKYDDQGNLLSYTDCSGKETKWQYDERGRVKSVENALKQKNEYFYTEITTGQGEPIIKGLPLNAFGQLEKIKHPDGSIEHFVHDAEGRLLAHVDPKQHITKYEYDAAGLISKRTDALNHTLKYQWDRLSRLKRLTNENGANYEFIYDAGGRLVKEIDFDAKETLYQYDELNGRLTTSIEVASAYGQDLKDRAAPKDRIQQFIFDSMGRLEQRTAGYGHYDLLELEAKQTEEFAYDYMGRILNARNQESNLQWFYDAAGNVIKEHQQDYKTHKTAVWKHSYDEINDRIKTIRPDGQNIDWLTYGTGHVQSLIVNGQDLVSFERDDLHREVVRHYANGISQEQQFDLAGRLHSQIMLNEHDNGYQNQYKVPNQEKNNALQQTSELVQRLYQYDKTGELTAIKDTRRGNIAYKYDPVGRLLEASSKLGKETFSFDPASNIVDRYNDDKAKSHQQTAEEKGYGYNRLVNNVVKEYLDQQYQYDAYGQLVRQKSTQG
;
A
#
# COMPACT_ATOMS: atom_id res chain seq x y z
N MET A 1 23.86 -27.42 17.80
CA MET A 1 22.45 -27.86 17.82
C MET A 1 21.89 -27.57 16.43
N ALA A 2 21.45 -28.58 15.68
CA ALA A 2 20.80 -28.34 14.39
C ALA A 2 19.50 -27.56 14.65
N GLN A 3 19.33 -26.40 14.03
CA GLN A 3 18.05 -25.69 14.08
C GLN A 3 16.94 -26.63 13.56
N PRO A 4 15.76 -26.67 14.19
CA PRO A 4 14.63 -27.42 13.66
C PRO A 4 14.27 -26.84 12.28
N LYS A 5 14.31 -27.67 11.23
CA LYS A 5 14.03 -27.24 9.85
C LYS A 5 12.68 -26.54 9.74
N THR A 6 12.65 -25.43 9.00
CA THR A 6 11.45 -24.62 8.73
C THR A 6 10.46 -25.41 7.87
N GLU A 7 9.20 -25.50 8.32
CA GLU A 7 8.08 -26.04 7.54
C GLU A 7 7.16 -24.88 7.17
N VAL A 8 6.55 -24.93 5.99
CA VAL A 8 5.66 -23.86 5.49
C VAL A 8 4.35 -24.43 4.98
N VAL A 9 3.26 -23.69 5.17
CA VAL A 9 1.96 -23.96 4.55
C VAL A 9 1.70 -22.87 3.51
N LYS A 10 1.36 -23.29 2.29
CA LYS A 10 1.24 -22.41 1.13
C LYS A 10 0.05 -22.77 0.26
N PRO A 11 -0.43 -21.87 -0.62
CA PRO A 11 -1.39 -22.22 -1.66
C PRO A 11 -0.90 -23.40 -2.53
N LEU A 12 -1.80 -24.31 -2.88
CA LEU A 12 -1.49 -25.54 -3.60
C LEU A 12 -0.87 -25.28 -4.98
N ASN A 13 -1.27 -24.20 -5.64
CA ASN A 13 -0.72 -23.76 -6.93
C ASN A 13 0.71 -23.19 -6.82
N GLU A 14 1.24 -22.98 -5.62
CA GLU A 14 2.64 -22.62 -5.38
C GLU A 14 3.55 -23.84 -5.14
N VAL A 15 3.01 -25.07 -5.27
CA VAL A 15 3.79 -26.30 -5.28
C VAL A 15 4.34 -26.54 -6.69
N SER A 16 5.68 -26.52 -6.83
CA SER A 16 6.34 -26.79 -8.11
C SER A 16 6.76 -28.26 -8.24
N ILE A 17 6.78 -28.77 -9.48
CA ILE A 17 7.41 -30.07 -9.78
C ILE A 17 8.90 -30.07 -9.38
N LYS A 18 9.58 -28.91 -9.45
CA LYS A 18 10.96 -28.78 -9.00
C LYS A 18 11.11 -29.02 -7.49
N ASP A 19 10.10 -28.64 -6.68
CA ASP A 19 10.08 -28.91 -5.25
C ASP A 19 10.06 -30.43 -5.00
N ILE A 20 9.16 -31.16 -5.69
CA ILE A 20 9.04 -32.63 -5.60
C ILE A 20 10.36 -33.32 -5.97
N ASN A 21 11.00 -32.88 -7.06
CA ASN A 21 12.26 -33.47 -7.51
C ASN A 21 13.41 -33.18 -6.53
N ASN A 22 13.44 -31.98 -5.95
CA ASN A 22 14.41 -31.61 -4.92
C ASN A 22 14.27 -32.51 -3.68
N SER A 23 13.04 -32.72 -3.18
CA SER A 23 12.80 -33.63 -2.05
C SER A 23 13.21 -35.07 -2.36
N LYS A 24 12.92 -35.57 -3.57
CA LYS A 24 13.35 -36.91 -4.01
C LYS A 24 14.87 -37.05 -4.04
N GLN A 25 15.59 -36.04 -4.53
CA GLN A 25 17.05 -36.04 -4.56
C GLN A 25 17.65 -36.04 -3.15
N LYS A 26 17.09 -35.26 -2.21
CA LYS A 26 17.53 -35.29 -0.80
C LYS A 26 17.31 -36.65 -0.15
N ILE A 27 16.17 -37.29 -0.40
CA ILE A 27 15.86 -38.65 0.08
C ILE A 27 16.83 -39.68 -0.51
N ASP A 28 17.07 -39.63 -1.82
CA ASP A 28 18.01 -40.53 -2.51
C ASP A 28 19.43 -40.37 -1.99
N LYS A 29 19.89 -39.13 -1.83
CA LYS A 29 21.18 -38.80 -1.24
C LYS A 29 21.31 -39.35 0.19
N TRP A 30 20.29 -39.15 1.04
CA TRP A 30 20.31 -39.67 2.41
C TRP A 30 20.46 -41.19 2.44
N LEU A 31 19.70 -41.90 1.59
CA LEU A 31 19.75 -43.36 1.48
C LEU A 31 21.12 -43.83 1.01
N LEU A 32 21.68 -43.20 -0.02
CA LEU A 32 23.01 -43.54 -0.53
C LEU A 32 24.10 -43.28 0.52
N ASP A 33 24.06 -42.15 1.20
CA ASP A 33 25.06 -41.78 2.20
C ASP A 33 25.05 -42.76 3.39
N HIS A 34 23.86 -43.17 3.87
CA HIS A 34 23.71 -44.12 4.99
C HIS A 34 23.93 -45.59 4.62
N THR A 35 23.87 -45.92 3.33
CA THR A 35 24.05 -47.29 2.86
C THR A 35 25.35 -47.48 2.07
N HIS A 36 26.32 -46.58 2.23
CA HIS A 36 27.62 -46.63 1.54
C HIS A 36 27.50 -46.71 0.01
N GLN A 37 26.58 -45.93 -0.56
CA GLN A 37 26.26 -45.83 -1.99
C GLN A 37 25.65 -47.11 -2.61
N LEU A 38 25.13 -48.03 -1.78
CA LEU A 38 24.63 -49.33 -2.24
C LEU A 38 23.11 -49.36 -2.46
N VAL A 39 22.33 -48.60 -1.69
CA VAL A 39 20.87 -48.59 -1.76
C VAL A 39 20.37 -47.16 -1.95
N GLY A 40 19.87 -46.87 -3.16
CA GLY A 40 19.20 -45.61 -3.49
C GLY A 40 17.67 -45.71 -3.48
N LEU A 41 17.01 -44.57 -3.61
CA LEU A 41 15.56 -44.38 -3.64
C LEU A 41 14.86 -45.22 -4.71
N ASN A 42 15.49 -45.39 -5.89
CA ASN A 42 14.95 -46.25 -6.96
C ASN A 42 14.84 -47.72 -6.51
N LEU A 43 15.84 -48.20 -5.75
CA LEU A 43 15.87 -49.57 -5.24
C LEU A 43 14.86 -49.75 -4.11
N VAL A 44 14.77 -48.81 -3.17
CA VAL A 44 13.75 -48.83 -2.09
C VAL A 44 12.34 -48.74 -2.65
N SER A 45 12.09 -47.86 -3.63
CA SER A 45 10.79 -47.69 -4.29
C SER A 45 10.35 -48.95 -5.04
N SER A 46 11.29 -49.70 -5.60
CA SER A 46 10.99 -50.98 -6.26
C SER A 46 10.52 -52.07 -5.29
N VAL A 47 10.95 -52.04 -4.03
CA VAL A 47 10.51 -52.96 -2.96
C VAL A 47 9.13 -52.57 -2.42
N LEU A 48 8.86 -51.27 -2.28
CA LEU A 48 7.65 -50.72 -1.65
C LEU A 48 6.35 -50.88 -2.46
N GLY A 49 6.40 -51.41 -3.68
CA GLY A 49 5.24 -51.59 -4.59
C GLY A 49 4.14 -52.55 -4.12
N THR A 50 4.15 -52.96 -2.85
CA THR A 50 3.18 -53.83 -2.17
C THR A 50 2.37 -53.14 -1.07
N VAL A 51 2.77 -51.93 -0.63
CA VAL A 51 2.06 -51.19 0.43
C VAL A 51 1.01 -50.27 -0.19
N PRO A 52 -0.29 -50.44 0.10
CA PRO A 52 -1.34 -49.57 -0.42
C PRO A 52 -1.22 -48.18 0.22
N ILE A 53 -0.68 -47.22 -0.53
CA ILE A 53 -0.62 -45.81 -0.15
C ILE A 53 -1.74 -45.08 -0.90
N ILE A 54 -2.71 -44.52 -0.16
CA ILE A 54 -3.81 -43.73 -0.73
C ILE A 54 -3.71 -42.30 -0.20
N GLY A 55 -3.10 -41.40 -0.97
CA GLY A 55 -2.89 -40.03 -0.49
C GLY A 55 -2.10 -39.14 -1.43
N ASN A 56 -1.75 -37.95 -0.91
CA ASN A 56 -0.96 -36.95 -1.61
C ASN A 56 0.53 -37.37 -1.67
N VAL A 57 1.15 -37.27 -2.85
CA VAL A 57 2.58 -37.58 -3.06
C VAL A 57 3.48 -36.79 -2.11
N MET A 58 3.15 -35.53 -1.83
CA MET A 58 3.89 -34.69 -0.87
C MET A 58 3.84 -35.27 0.54
N ALA A 59 2.66 -35.73 0.97
CA ALA A 59 2.51 -36.34 2.30
C ALA A 59 3.32 -37.64 2.42
N ALA A 60 3.36 -38.47 1.36
CA ALA A 60 4.18 -39.69 1.36
C ALA A 60 5.69 -39.40 1.40
N ILE A 61 6.16 -38.41 0.63
CA ILE A 61 7.55 -37.93 0.66
C ILE A 61 7.91 -37.42 2.06
N ASP A 62 6.99 -36.69 2.70
CA ASP A 62 7.22 -36.13 4.02
C ASP A 62 7.23 -37.19 5.12
N VAL A 63 6.37 -38.22 5.05
CA VAL A 63 6.44 -39.38 5.98
C VAL A 63 7.80 -40.08 5.90
N VAL A 64 8.33 -40.29 4.69
CA VAL A 64 9.67 -40.89 4.53
C VAL A 64 10.75 -39.98 5.12
N THR A 65 10.65 -38.68 4.85
CA THR A 65 11.58 -37.68 5.38
C THR A 65 11.53 -37.61 6.91
N ASP A 66 10.34 -37.68 7.51
CA ASP A 66 10.15 -37.72 8.97
C ASP A 66 10.80 -38.95 9.60
N ILE A 67 10.63 -40.12 8.98
CA ILE A 67 11.26 -41.37 9.44
C ILE A 67 12.78 -41.22 9.47
N PHE A 68 13.36 -40.59 8.44
CA PHE A 68 14.80 -40.34 8.38
C PHE A 68 15.25 -39.33 9.44
N GLN A 69 14.49 -38.26 9.66
CA GLN A 69 14.80 -37.29 10.72
C GLN A 69 14.76 -37.94 12.12
N ILE A 70 13.79 -38.82 12.37
CA ILE A 70 13.69 -39.57 13.64
C ILE A 70 14.81 -40.60 13.76
N TYR A 71 15.23 -41.21 12.64
CA TYR A 71 16.41 -42.09 12.61
C TYR A 71 17.66 -41.31 13.06
N GLU A 72 17.90 -40.13 12.50
CA GLU A 72 19.05 -39.27 12.81
C GLU A 72 19.06 -38.77 14.25
N LYS A 73 17.89 -38.33 14.75
CA LYS A 73 17.71 -37.90 16.14
C LYS A 73 17.85 -39.07 17.13
N GLY A 74 17.63 -40.30 16.65
CA GLY A 74 17.42 -41.50 17.45
C GLY A 74 15.99 -41.54 17.98
N TYR A 75 15.24 -42.59 17.64
CA TYR A 75 13.81 -42.71 17.96
C TYR A 75 13.46 -42.65 19.47
N GLN A 76 14.42 -42.87 20.36
CA GLN A 76 14.25 -42.70 21.81
C GLN A 76 14.27 -41.23 22.25
N ASN A 77 14.96 -40.38 21.49
CA ASN A 77 15.09 -38.94 21.75
C ASN A 77 14.02 -38.12 21.01
N ALA A 78 13.19 -38.77 20.19
CA ALA A 78 12.11 -38.11 19.47
C ALA A 78 11.00 -37.67 20.44
N ASP A 79 10.69 -36.38 20.42
CA ASP A 79 9.72 -35.75 21.30
C ASP A 79 8.29 -35.87 20.73
N VAL A 80 7.30 -35.36 21.47
CA VAL A 80 5.89 -35.43 21.06
C VAL A 80 5.66 -34.71 19.72
N PHE A 81 6.39 -33.62 19.44
CA PHE A 81 6.26 -32.87 18.19
C PHE A 81 6.76 -33.66 16.98
N ASP A 82 7.85 -34.43 17.11
CA ASP A 82 8.32 -35.29 16.04
C ASP A 82 7.24 -36.31 15.67
N TRP A 83 6.64 -36.98 16.68
CA TRP A 83 5.58 -37.96 16.45
C TRP A 83 4.29 -37.33 15.93
N THR A 84 3.97 -36.10 16.36
CA THR A 84 2.84 -35.33 15.81
C THR A 84 3.04 -34.97 14.35
N THR A 85 4.25 -34.60 13.93
CA THR A 85 4.60 -34.34 12.52
C THR A 85 4.27 -35.56 11.67
N VAL A 86 4.83 -36.71 12.07
CA VAL A 86 4.62 -37.99 11.39
C VAL A 86 3.14 -38.37 11.37
N GLY A 87 2.44 -38.15 12.49
CA GLY A 87 1.01 -38.43 12.62
C GLY A 87 0.15 -37.58 11.67
N ILE A 88 0.39 -36.27 11.57
CA ILE A 88 -0.34 -35.38 10.65
C ILE A 88 -0.05 -35.75 9.20
N ASP A 89 1.20 -36.03 8.86
CA ASP A 89 1.59 -36.45 7.51
C ASP A 89 0.96 -37.81 7.13
N LEU A 90 0.90 -38.77 8.06
CA LEU A 90 0.23 -40.05 7.87
C LEU A 90 -1.29 -39.95 7.71
N ILE A 91 -1.96 -38.97 8.34
CA ILE A 91 -3.40 -38.73 8.14
C ILE A 91 -3.70 -38.54 6.64
N GLY A 92 -2.80 -37.87 5.92
CA GLY A 92 -2.92 -37.63 4.47
C GLY A 92 -2.65 -38.85 3.58
N VAL A 93 -2.15 -39.97 4.13
CA VAL A 93 -1.60 -41.12 3.38
C VAL A 93 -2.26 -42.45 3.76
N ALA A 94 -2.63 -42.65 5.02
CA ALA A 94 -3.12 -43.92 5.55
C ALA A 94 -4.54 -44.25 5.05
N PRO A 95 -4.81 -45.42 4.46
CA PRO A 95 -6.12 -45.77 3.94
C PRO A 95 -7.11 -46.03 5.09
N VAL A 96 -8.13 -45.18 5.22
CA VAL A 96 -9.19 -45.33 6.24
C VAL A 96 -10.57 -45.11 5.62
N PRO A 97 -11.41 -46.15 5.47
CA PRO A 97 -12.75 -46.05 4.90
C PRO A 97 -13.61 -44.98 5.62
N GLY A 98 -14.38 -44.19 4.87
CA GLY A 98 -15.32 -43.20 5.43
C GLY A 98 -14.71 -41.89 5.95
N THR A 99 -13.38 -41.72 5.92
CA THR A 99 -12.69 -40.54 6.51
C THR A 99 -12.04 -39.61 5.47
N THR A 100 -12.31 -39.83 4.17
CA THR A 100 -11.63 -39.15 3.05
C THR A 100 -11.59 -37.63 3.22
N ALA A 101 -12.71 -37.01 3.61
CA ALA A 101 -12.81 -35.57 3.83
C ALA A 101 -11.80 -35.05 4.87
N ILE A 102 -11.66 -35.74 6.01
CA ILE A 102 -10.69 -35.37 7.07
C ILE A 102 -9.27 -35.62 6.59
N ARG A 103 -9.00 -36.75 5.95
CA ARG A 103 -7.66 -37.11 5.48
C ARG A 103 -7.11 -36.11 4.45
N THR A 104 -7.95 -35.59 3.56
CA THR A 104 -7.50 -34.68 2.49
C THR A 104 -7.35 -33.22 2.91
N SER A 105 -7.89 -32.82 4.06
CA SER A 105 -7.96 -31.41 4.48
C SER A 105 -7.36 -31.12 5.85
N ALA A 106 -7.23 -32.13 6.73
CA ALA A 106 -6.64 -31.94 8.05
C ALA A 106 -5.15 -31.62 7.99
N ARG A 107 -4.41 -32.21 7.04
CA ARG A 107 -2.95 -32.09 7.00
C ARG A 107 -2.48 -30.63 6.92
N PRO A 108 -2.80 -29.84 5.87
CA PRO A 108 -2.35 -28.44 5.81
C PRO A 108 -2.91 -27.58 6.95
N ALA A 109 -4.18 -27.79 7.32
CA ALA A 109 -4.82 -27.04 8.40
C ALA A 109 -4.12 -27.24 9.75
N LEU A 110 -3.86 -28.49 10.15
CA LEU A 110 -3.22 -28.81 11.42
C LEU A 110 -1.74 -28.39 11.45
N PHE A 111 -1.04 -28.46 10.31
CA PHE A 111 0.32 -27.89 10.22
C PHE A 111 0.32 -26.38 10.41
N LEU A 112 -0.64 -25.67 9.85
CA LEU A 112 -0.75 -24.22 10.03
C LEU A 112 -1.08 -23.88 11.50
N VAL A 113 -2.06 -24.55 12.12
CA VAL A 113 -2.37 -24.38 13.56
C VAL A 113 -1.13 -24.66 14.41
N ARG A 114 -0.38 -25.72 14.10
CA ARG A 114 0.86 -26.06 14.79
C ARG A 114 1.92 -24.97 14.64
N GLN A 115 2.11 -24.43 13.43
CA GLN A 115 3.05 -23.33 13.17
C GLN A 115 2.72 -22.11 14.01
N GLU A 116 1.44 -21.72 14.05
CA GLU A 116 0.98 -20.58 14.84
C GLU A 116 1.22 -20.77 16.33
N VAL A 117 0.86 -21.94 16.87
CA VAL A 117 0.98 -22.20 18.30
C VAL A 117 2.45 -22.30 18.72
N LYS A 118 3.31 -22.84 17.85
CA LYS A 118 4.77 -22.84 18.06
C LYS A 118 5.34 -21.43 18.05
N ARG A 119 4.83 -20.56 17.17
CA ARG A 119 5.30 -19.18 16.98
C ARG A 119 4.88 -18.27 18.13
N VAL A 120 3.58 -18.25 18.46
CA VAL A 120 3.00 -17.36 19.48
C VAL A 120 3.20 -17.91 20.89
N GLY A 121 3.45 -19.21 21.04
CA GLY A 121 3.65 -19.87 22.34
C GLY A 121 2.37 -19.99 23.19
N LYS A 122 1.21 -19.66 22.63
CA LYS A 122 -0.11 -19.73 23.28
C LYS A 122 -1.09 -20.54 22.42
N ALA A 123 -2.13 -21.09 23.04
CA ALA A 123 -3.20 -21.84 22.37
C ALA A 123 -4.24 -20.90 21.71
N ALA A 124 -3.78 -20.01 20.84
CA ALA A 124 -4.61 -19.02 20.15
C ALA A 124 -4.24 -18.92 18.66
N LEU A 125 -5.20 -18.53 17.83
CA LEU A 125 -5.02 -18.33 16.38
C LEU A 125 -5.44 -16.92 15.99
N ALA A 126 -4.60 -16.26 15.19
CA ALA A 126 -4.94 -14.99 14.55
C ALA A 126 -6.14 -15.16 13.60
N GLU A 127 -6.92 -14.10 13.42
CA GLU A 127 -8.16 -14.14 12.63
C GLU A 127 -7.92 -14.42 11.13
N ALA A 128 -6.81 -13.91 10.59
CA ALA A 128 -6.36 -14.24 9.23
C ALA A 128 -6.15 -15.74 9.03
N VAL A 129 -5.53 -16.42 10.01
CA VAL A 129 -5.25 -17.86 9.94
C VAL A 129 -6.54 -18.68 10.00
N ILE A 130 -7.49 -18.28 10.86
CA ILE A 130 -8.80 -18.95 10.95
C ILE A 130 -9.55 -18.83 9.61
N THR A 131 -9.50 -17.65 8.99
CA THR A 131 -10.12 -17.38 7.68
C THR A 131 -9.50 -18.25 6.59
N VAL A 132 -8.16 -18.30 6.51
CA VAL A 132 -7.40 -19.12 5.56
C VAL A 132 -7.71 -20.62 5.72
N ILE A 133 -7.76 -21.13 6.96
CA ILE A 133 -8.13 -22.53 7.22
C ILE A 133 -9.59 -22.77 6.83
N GLY A 134 -10.51 -21.87 7.18
CA GLY A 134 -11.92 -21.96 6.81
C GLY A 134 -12.12 -22.10 5.31
N LYS A 135 -11.38 -21.31 4.52
CA LYS A 135 -11.38 -21.39 3.06
C LYS A 135 -10.83 -22.70 2.53
N HIS A 136 -9.69 -23.15 3.06
CA HIS A 136 -9.11 -24.45 2.70
C HIS A 136 -10.10 -25.59 2.93
N LEU A 137 -10.78 -25.59 4.08
CA LEU A 137 -11.75 -26.61 4.46
C LEU A 137 -12.99 -26.55 3.58
N ASN A 138 -13.55 -25.37 3.32
CA ASN A 138 -14.73 -25.20 2.44
C ASN A 138 -14.50 -25.74 1.01
N ASP A 139 -13.29 -25.59 0.48
CA ASP A 139 -12.94 -26.11 -0.86
C ASP A 139 -12.78 -27.65 -0.89
N GLN A 140 -12.58 -28.29 0.26
CA GLN A 140 -12.29 -29.72 0.40
C GLN A 140 -13.44 -30.53 0.99
N VAL A 141 -14.22 -29.95 1.90
CA VAL A 141 -15.23 -30.61 2.73
C VAL A 141 -16.49 -29.74 2.81
N ALA A 142 -17.66 -30.35 2.68
CA ALA A 142 -18.93 -29.66 2.90
C ALA A 142 -19.17 -29.47 4.42
N GLY A 143 -19.01 -28.24 4.92
CA GLY A 143 -19.30 -27.89 6.32
C GLY A 143 -18.38 -26.78 6.85
N ASN A 144 -18.76 -26.16 7.97
CA ASN A 144 -17.92 -25.15 8.64
C ASN A 144 -16.82 -25.81 9.50
N ILE A 145 -15.87 -24.99 9.97
CA ILE A 145 -14.70 -25.44 10.73
C ILE A 145 -15.09 -26.26 11.97
N GLU A 146 -16.16 -25.89 12.67
CA GLU A 146 -16.58 -26.59 13.89
C GLU A 146 -17.12 -28.00 13.60
N LYS A 147 -17.90 -28.17 12.52
CA LYS A 147 -18.36 -29.50 12.07
C LYS A 147 -17.17 -30.36 11.66
N PHE A 148 -16.20 -29.75 10.98
CA PHE A 148 -14.97 -30.43 10.61
C PHE A 148 -14.19 -30.91 11.85
N CYS A 149 -13.96 -30.04 12.84
CA CYS A 149 -13.29 -30.41 14.09
C CYS A 149 -14.06 -31.47 14.89
N ALA A 150 -15.39 -31.35 15.00
CA ALA A 150 -16.22 -32.32 15.73
C ALA A 150 -16.18 -33.72 15.09
N SER A 151 -16.30 -33.78 13.76
CA SER A 151 -16.17 -35.03 13.01
C SER A 151 -14.74 -35.59 13.12
N GLY A 152 -13.74 -34.72 12.96
CA GLY A 152 -12.31 -35.03 13.10
C GLY A 152 -12.00 -35.68 14.45
N LEU A 153 -12.36 -35.02 15.55
CA LEU A 153 -12.16 -35.50 16.93
C LEU A 153 -12.87 -36.84 17.19
N THR A 154 -14.08 -37.02 16.65
CA THR A 154 -14.85 -38.26 16.82
C THR A 154 -14.17 -39.45 16.12
N GLN A 155 -13.59 -39.21 14.94
CA GLN A 155 -12.95 -40.26 14.13
C GLN A 155 -11.45 -40.40 14.41
N LEU A 156 -10.85 -39.48 15.17
CA LEU A 156 -9.39 -39.33 15.31
C LEU A 156 -8.69 -40.60 15.77
N ASN A 157 -9.19 -41.25 16.84
CA ASN A 157 -8.54 -42.46 17.38
C ASN A 157 -8.53 -43.63 16.37
N SER A 158 -9.58 -43.74 15.55
CA SER A 158 -9.64 -44.73 14.47
C SER A 158 -8.62 -44.42 13.37
N ILE A 159 -8.53 -43.14 12.97
CA ILE A 159 -7.57 -42.67 11.98
C ILE A 159 -6.13 -42.90 12.45
N LEU A 160 -5.81 -42.52 13.69
CA LEU A 160 -4.47 -42.72 14.29
C LEU A 160 -4.11 -44.20 14.44
N GLY A 161 -5.09 -45.06 14.74
CA GLY A 161 -4.90 -46.51 14.75
C GLY A 161 -4.47 -47.06 13.39
N SER A 162 -5.10 -46.60 12.30
CA SER A 162 -4.70 -46.98 10.94
C SER A 162 -3.33 -46.39 10.56
N CYS A 163 -3.08 -45.10 10.87
CA CYS A 163 -1.79 -44.46 10.64
C CYS A 163 -0.64 -45.24 11.28
N GLY A 164 -0.79 -45.64 12.55
CA GLY A 164 0.18 -46.45 13.27
C GLY A 164 0.45 -47.82 12.62
N ASN A 165 -0.59 -48.48 12.11
CA ASN A 165 -0.43 -49.73 11.36
C ASN A 165 0.26 -49.51 10.00
N THR A 166 -0.10 -48.44 9.28
CA THR A 166 0.49 -48.10 7.98
C THR A 166 1.99 -47.84 8.08
N ILE A 167 2.45 -47.04 9.05
CA ILE A 167 3.88 -46.73 9.20
C ILE A 167 4.71 -47.95 9.64
N GLN A 168 4.18 -48.76 10.56
CA GLN A 168 4.86 -50.00 10.97
C GLN A 168 4.98 -50.98 9.79
N GLY A 169 3.92 -51.12 8.99
CA GLY A 169 3.94 -51.94 7.78
C GLY A 169 4.97 -51.46 6.76
N ALA A 170 4.94 -50.15 6.43
CA ALA A 170 5.85 -49.56 5.46
C ALA A 170 7.33 -49.70 5.84
N THR A 171 7.68 -49.38 7.09
CA THR A 171 9.06 -49.51 7.61
C THR A 171 9.54 -50.96 7.70
N THR A 172 8.65 -51.90 8.03
CA THR A 172 8.95 -53.35 8.03
C THR A 172 9.27 -53.83 6.62
N GLU A 173 8.53 -53.37 5.61
CA GLU A 173 8.79 -53.70 4.20
C GLU A 173 10.08 -53.07 3.67
N ILE A 174 10.40 -51.83 4.07
CA ILE A 174 11.70 -51.20 3.73
C ILE A 174 12.85 -52.04 4.28
N ASN A 175 12.79 -52.45 5.55
CA ASN A 175 13.78 -53.34 6.14
C ASN A 175 13.86 -54.69 5.41
N GLY A 176 12.71 -55.32 5.14
CA GLY A 176 12.64 -56.58 4.40
C GLY A 176 13.26 -56.46 3.00
N GLY A 177 13.06 -55.33 2.32
CA GLY A 177 13.68 -55.01 1.04
C GLY A 177 15.19 -54.90 1.10
N ILE A 178 15.70 -54.11 2.04
CA ILE A 178 17.15 -53.95 2.26
C ILE A 178 17.78 -55.31 2.56
N VAL A 179 17.16 -56.12 3.43
CA VAL A 179 17.60 -57.48 3.73
C VAL A 179 17.64 -58.34 2.47
N ARG A 180 16.56 -58.37 1.67
CA ARG A 180 16.50 -59.18 0.42
C ARG A 180 17.54 -58.74 -0.61
N VAL A 181 17.76 -57.44 -0.79
CA VAL A 181 18.77 -56.89 -1.70
C VAL A 181 20.18 -57.27 -1.25
N VAL A 182 20.51 -57.01 0.02
CA VAL A 182 21.88 -57.17 0.55
C VAL A 182 22.25 -58.64 0.76
N THR A 183 21.30 -59.50 1.12
CA THR A 183 21.57 -60.92 1.47
C THR A 183 21.18 -61.92 0.39
N GLN A 184 20.14 -61.64 -0.41
CA GLN A 184 19.56 -62.61 -1.36
C GLN A 184 19.74 -62.19 -2.84
N GLY A 185 20.20 -60.97 -3.11
CA GLY A 185 20.36 -60.45 -4.48
C GLY A 185 19.04 -60.37 -5.25
N LYS A 186 17.91 -60.25 -4.55
CA LYS A 186 16.55 -60.26 -5.12
C LYS A 186 15.77 -59.06 -4.61
N VAL A 187 14.99 -58.44 -5.50
CA VAL A 187 14.06 -57.36 -5.14
C VAL A 187 12.63 -57.88 -4.94
N PHE A 188 12.21 -58.90 -5.70
CA PHE A 188 10.83 -59.42 -5.70
C PHE A 188 10.76 -60.93 -5.42
N THR A 189 9.66 -61.38 -4.79
CA THR A 189 9.40 -62.80 -4.43
C THR A 189 8.56 -63.58 -5.46
N ASN A 190 7.72 -62.94 -6.29
CA ASN A 190 6.86 -63.61 -7.29
C ASN A 190 6.71 -62.79 -8.59
N ALA A 191 6.83 -63.46 -9.74
CA ALA A 191 6.69 -62.88 -11.08
C ALA A 191 5.41 -63.40 -11.78
N GLY A 192 4.39 -62.54 -11.96
CA GLY A 192 3.21 -62.88 -12.76
C GLY A 192 2.12 -61.79 -12.88
N ALA A 193 1.72 -61.53 -14.12
CA ALA A 193 0.49 -60.91 -14.66
C ALA A 193 0.24 -59.37 -14.64
N ASN A 194 -0.20 -58.88 -15.81
CA ASN A 194 -0.86 -57.61 -16.18
C ASN A 194 -0.02 -56.40 -16.63
N ALA A 195 0.56 -56.48 -17.85
CA ALA A 195 1.21 -55.38 -18.56
C ALA A 195 0.23 -54.48 -19.37
N THR A 196 -0.93 -55.00 -19.79
CA THR A 196 -1.77 -54.34 -20.81
C THR A 196 -2.61 -53.17 -20.26
N ARG A 197 -2.96 -53.15 -18.97
CA ARG A 197 -3.68 -52.03 -18.34
C ARG A 197 -2.79 -50.80 -18.06
N ALA A 198 -1.48 -51.01 -17.88
CA ALA A 198 -0.51 -49.95 -17.60
C ALA A 198 -0.25 -49.05 -18.82
N GLN A 199 -0.29 -49.63 -20.03
CA GLN A 199 -0.08 -48.90 -21.29
C GLN A 199 -1.24 -47.94 -21.61
N GLN A 200 -2.49 -48.33 -21.36
CA GLN A 200 -3.66 -47.47 -21.59
C GLN A 200 -3.74 -46.27 -20.63
N GLN A 201 -3.12 -46.37 -19.45
CA GLN A 201 -3.16 -45.34 -18.41
C GLN A 201 -1.99 -44.34 -18.50
N ALA A 202 -0.82 -44.77 -19.00
CA ALA A 202 0.29 -43.89 -19.37
C ALA A 202 -0.11 -42.87 -20.46
N ALA A 203 -1.01 -43.25 -21.37
CA ALA A 203 -1.59 -42.33 -22.36
C ALA A 203 -2.48 -41.24 -21.72
N GLY A 204 -3.13 -41.53 -20.57
CA GLY A 204 -3.90 -40.56 -19.80
C GLY A 204 -3.04 -39.55 -19.03
N ILE A 205 -1.82 -39.95 -18.64
CA ILE A 205 -0.80 -39.09 -18.02
C ILE A 205 -0.30 -38.05 -19.03
N ALA A 206 0.06 -38.47 -20.25
CA ALA A 206 0.46 -37.55 -21.32
C ALA A 206 -0.65 -36.58 -21.74
N LYS A 207 -1.92 -37.01 -21.66
CA LYS A 207 -3.09 -36.16 -21.96
C LYS A 207 -3.38 -35.13 -20.86
N GLY A 208 -3.19 -35.48 -19.59
CA GLY A 208 -3.33 -34.55 -18.45
C GLY A 208 -2.16 -33.57 -18.28
N LEU A 209 -0.92 -34.02 -18.55
CA LEU A 209 0.28 -33.17 -18.58
C LEU A 209 0.25 -32.12 -19.70
N LYS A 210 -0.51 -32.36 -20.78
CA LYS A 210 -0.74 -31.38 -21.84
C LYS A 210 -1.92 -30.44 -21.56
N SER A 211 -2.75 -30.71 -20.56
CA SER A 211 -4.01 -29.99 -20.31
C SER A 211 -4.05 -29.18 -19.00
N GLY A 212 -2.94 -29.07 -18.25
CA GLY A 212 -2.87 -28.28 -17.01
C GLY A 212 -3.63 -28.85 -15.79
N ASP A 213 -4.29 -30.00 -15.92
CA ASP A 213 -5.12 -30.58 -14.84
C ASP A 213 -4.26 -31.35 -13.81
N LEU A 214 -3.71 -30.60 -12.84
CA LEU A 214 -2.86 -31.11 -11.77
C LEU A 214 -3.56 -32.12 -10.85
N VAL A 215 -4.90 -32.11 -10.77
CA VAL A 215 -5.66 -33.10 -10.01
C VAL A 215 -5.70 -34.44 -10.73
N ARG A 216 -5.81 -34.43 -12.06
CA ARG A 216 -5.73 -35.64 -12.89
C ARG A 216 -4.30 -36.15 -13.05
N ALA A 217 -3.32 -35.26 -13.16
CA ALA A 217 -1.89 -35.63 -13.10
C ALA A 217 -1.53 -36.20 -11.72
N GLY A 218 -2.01 -35.58 -10.64
CA GLY A 218 -1.85 -36.06 -9.26
C GLY A 218 -2.51 -37.43 -9.04
N LYS A 219 -3.76 -37.63 -9.48
CA LYS A 219 -4.43 -38.95 -9.44
C LYS A 219 -3.66 -40.00 -10.25
N ASN A 220 -3.16 -39.65 -11.43
CA ASN A 220 -2.43 -40.59 -12.27
C ASN A 220 -0.98 -40.82 -11.82
N ILE A 221 -0.36 -39.90 -11.07
CA ILE A 221 0.94 -40.10 -10.38
C ILE A 221 0.75 -40.95 -9.12
N VAL A 222 -0.36 -40.79 -8.39
CA VAL A 222 -0.76 -41.69 -7.29
C VAL A 222 -1.00 -43.11 -7.82
N TYR A 223 -1.66 -43.25 -8.97
CA TYR A 223 -1.74 -44.53 -9.68
C TYR A 223 -0.39 -44.99 -10.27
N MET A 224 0.49 -44.03 -10.61
CA MET A 224 1.86 -44.34 -10.95
C MET A 224 2.56 -44.95 -9.73
N THR A 225 2.38 -44.47 -8.50
CA THR A 225 2.95 -45.13 -7.31
C THR A 225 2.27 -46.46 -6.97
N GLU A 226 0.98 -46.65 -7.25
CA GLU A 226 0.31 -47.95 -7.08
C GLU A 226 0.81 -49.01 -8.09
N ASN A 227 1.38 -48.61 -9.24
CA ASN A 227 1.78 -49.53 -10.32
C ASN A 227 3.19 -49.33 -10.93
N TRP A 228 4.00 -48.37 -10.46
CA TRP A 228 5.39 -48.17 -10.90
C TRP A 228 6.23 -49.38 -10.53
N GLY A 229 5.93 -49.97 -9.36
CA GLY A 229 6.49 -51.25 -8.94
C GLY A 229 6.01 -52.45 -9.77
N LYS A 230 5.04 -52.29 -10.68
CA LYS A 230 4.41 -53.45 -11.34
C LYS A 230 4.71 -53.63 -12.83
N ALA A 231 5.12 -52.62 -13.60
CA ALA A 231 5.06 -52.75 -15.07
C ALA A 231 6.27 -52.37 -15.95
N LEU A 232 7.45 -51.92 -15.46
CA LEU A 232 8.54 -51.59 -16.42
C LEU A 232 9.95 -52.13 -16.19
N PHE A 233 10.31 -52.80 -15.09
CA PHE A 233 11.71 -53.23 -14.92
C PHE A 233 11.93 -54.51 -14.09
N LYS A 234 10.95 -55.43 -14.07
CA LYS A 234 11.04 -56.64 -13.22
C LYS A 234 12.19 -57.59 -13.59
N THR A 235 12.67 -57.57 -14.83
CA THR A 235 13.79 -58.43 -15.29
C THR A 235 15.17 -57.78 -15.10
N ASN A 236 15.31 -56.46 -15.30
CA ASN A 236 16.60 -55.77 -15.15
C ASN A 236 16.93 -55.40 -13.69
N VAL A 237 15.93 -55.22 -12.82
CA VAL A 237 16.14 -54.86 -11.40
C VAL A 237 16.65 -56.03 -10.56
N ASN A 238 16.20 -57.26 -10.82
CA ASN A 238 16.79 -58.45 -10.18
C ASN A 238 18.22 -58.75 -10.69
N ASN A 239 18.56 -58.36 -11.92
CA ASN A 239 19.94 -58.44 -12.43
C ASN A 239 20.85 -57.42 -11.73
N ASN A 240 20.40 -56.19 -11.52
CA ASN A 240 21.13 -55.19 -10.73
C ASN A 240 21.26 -55.57 -9.25
N ALA A 241 20.22 -56.16 -8.63
CA ALA A 241 20.28 -56.62 -7.25
C ALA A 241 21.22 -57.83 -7.04
N LYS A 242 21.31 -58.74 -8.01
CA LYS A 242 22.33 -59.81 -8.02
C LYS A 242 23.74 -59.24 -8.06
N VAL A 243 23.99 -58.25 -8.90
CA VAL A 243 25.28 -57.54 -9.00
C VAL A 243 25.61 -56.82 -7.69
N VAL A 244 24.64 -56.13 -7.07
CA VAL A 244 24.82 -55.48 -5.76
C VAL A 244 25.17 -56.50 -4.67
N SER A 245 24.44 -57.61 -4.54
CA SER A 245 24.73 -58.63 -3.50
C SER A 245 26.09 -59.32 -3.63
N MET A 246 26.63 -59.39 -4.85
CA MET A 246 27.97 -59.93 -5.14
C MET A 246 29.08 -58.89 -4.93
N LEU A 247 28.78 -57.60 -5.07
CA LEU A 247 29.74 -56.49 -4.94
C LEU A 247 29.75 -55.83 -3.57
N VAL A 248 28.78 -56.08 -2.67
CA VAL A 248 28.81 -55.55 -1.30
C VAL A 248 29.96 -56.21 -0.52
N PRO A 249 31.00 -55.46 -0.12
CA PRO A 249 32.09 -56.00 0.70
C PRO A 249 31.55 -56.60 2.00
N GLN A 250 32.09 -57.73 2.46
CA GLN A 250 31.58 -58.45 3.64
C GLN A 250 31.51 -57.56 4.90
N HIS A 251 32.42 -56.58 5.04
CA HIS A 251 32.45 -55.63 6.14
C HIS A 251 31.34 -54.55 6.08
N LEU A 252 30.74 -54.29 4.90
CA LEU A 252 29.66 -53.29 4.73
C LEU A 252 28.25 -53.90 4.79
N LYS A 253 28.10 -55.23 4.76
CA LYS A 253 26.79 -55.89 4.85
C LYS A 253 26.06 -55.57 6.16
N GLN A 254 26.73 -55.73 7.30
CA GLN A 254 26.11 -55.51 8.61
C GLN A 254 25.74 -54.03 8.85
N PRO A 255 26.59 -53.03 8.54
CA PRO A 255 26.22 -51.61 8.59
C PRO A 255 24.94 -51.28 7.79
N VAL A 256 24.81 -51.75 6.55
CA VAL A 256 23.61 -51.49 5.71
C VAL A 256 22.36 -52.18 6.29
N LEU A 257 22.49 -53.42 6.79
CA LEU A 257 21.38 -54.11 7.45
C LEU A 257 20.94 -53.43 8.75
N ASN A 258 21.87 -52.81 9.49
CA ASN A 258 21.55 -52.05 10.69
C ASN A 258 20.69 -50.81 10.39
N VAL A 259 20.88 -50.17 9.22
CA VAL A 259 20.01 -49.07 8.76
C VAL A 259 18.57 -49.55 8.62
N GLY A 260 18.34 -50.63 7.86
CA GLY A 260 17.00 -51.22 7.70
C GLY A 260 16.37 -51.65 9.03
N ALA A 261 17.14 -52.32 9.89
CA ALA A 261 16.65 -52.78 11.19
C ALA A 261 16.24 -51.62 12.10
N THR A 262 16.99 -50.51 12.07
CA THR A 262 16.68 -49.32 12.85
C THR A 262 15.45 -48.60 12.30
N ILE A 263 15.30 -48.47 10.97
CA ILE A 263 14.08 -47.94 10.35
C ILE A 263 12.85 -48.75 10.78
N SER A 264 12.95 -50.08 10.85
CA SER A 264 11.86 -50.92 11.37
C SER A 264 11.54 -50.63 12.85
N LYS A 265 12.56 -50.46 13.71
CA LYS A 265 12.37 -50.04 15.12
C LYS A 265 11.70 -48.68 15.26
N VAL A 266 12.04 -47.72 14.38
CA VAL A 266 11.37 -46.42 14.29
C VAL A 266 9.88 -46.63 14.03
N GLY A 267 9.50 -47.49 13.08
CA GLY A 267 8.10 -47.76 12.76
C GLY A 267 7.30 -48.45 13.87
N VAL A 268 7.90 -49.41 14.59
CA VAL A 268 7.27 -50.03 15.78
C VAL A 268 7.01 -48.98 16.86
N THR A 269 8.00 -48.11 17.13
CA THR A 269 7.87 -47.02 18.10
C THR A 269 6.82 -46.01 17.65
N ALA A 270 6.82 -45.66 16.36
CA ALA A 270 5.87 -44.73 15.76
C ALA A 270 4.42 -45.21 15.96
N ASN A 271 4.13 -46.50 15.74
CA ASN A 271 2.79 -47.04 15.97
C ASN A 271 2.30 -46.80 17.41
N ALA A 272 3.15 -47.11 18.40
CA ALA A 272 2.82 -46.92 19.80
C ALA A 272 2.62 -45.45 20.18
N LYS A 273 3.42 -44.54 19.62
CA LYS A 273 3.38 -43.10 19.91
C LYS A 273 2.21 -42.40 19.20
N ILE A 274 2.00 -42.65 17.91
CA ILE A 274 0.94 -42.03 17.09
C ILE A 274 -0.45 -42.32 17.65
N ARG A 275 -0.69 -43.55 18.15
CA ARG A 275 -1.97 -43.94 18.77
C ARG A 275 -2.35 -43.11 20.00
N LYS A 276 -1.38 -42.47 20.67
CA LYS A 276 -1.62 -41.62 21.84
C LYS A 276 -1.90 -40.15 21.49
N LEU A 277 -1.74 -39.75 20.22
CA LEU A 277 -1.88 -38.35 19.79
C LEU A 277 -3.35 -37.87 19.69
N GLY A 278 -4.33 -38.69 20.08
CA GLY A 278 -5.74 -38.32 20.06
C GLY A 278 -6.20 -37.47 21.24
N ASN A 279 -5.34 -37.26 22.25
CA ASN A 279 -5.71 -36.62 23.51
C ASN A 279 -5.86 -35.10 23.41
N LYS A 280 -7.09 -34.59 23.38
CA LYS A 280 -7.35 -33.14 23.29
C LYS A 280 -6.81 -32.27 24.45
N ALA A 281 -6.53 -32.87 25.60
CA ALA A 281 -6.02 -32.15 26.77
C ALA A 281 -4.49 -32.12 26.85
N GLU A 282 -3.80 -32.95 26.05
CA GLU A 282 -2.35 -33.06 26.08
C GLU A 282 -1.73 -32.15 25.00
N PRO A 283 -0.95 -31.13 25.40
CA PRO A 283 -0.33 -30.20 24.45
C PRO A 283 0.46 -30.93 23.37
N GLN A 284 0.54 -30.31 22.19
CA GLN A 284 1.30 -30.79 21.03
C GLN A 284 0.77 -32.07 20.38
N THR A 285 -0.31 -32.68 20.89
CA THR A 285 -0.97 -33.81 20.23
C THR A 285 -1.92 -33.34 19.11
N ILE A 286 -2.30 -34.25 18.22
CA ILE A 286 -3.24 -33.93 17.11
C ILE A 286 -4.62 -33.58 17.65
N GLY A 287 -5.09 -34.27 18.69
CA GLY A 287 -6.36 -33.96 19.36
C GLY A 287 -6.39 -32.54 19.92
N TRP A 288 -5.28 -32.07 20.49
CA TRP A 288 -5.16 -30.72 21.01
C TRP A 288 -5.17 -29.65 19.91
N LEU A 289 -4.48 -29.89 18.78
CA LEU A 289 -4.52 -28.99 17.63
C LEU A 289 -5.94 -28.82 17.05
N PHE A 290 -6.72 -29.92 16.98
CA PHE A 290 -8.13 -29.85 16.60
C PHE A 290 -8.96 -29.00 17.57
N GLU A 291 -8.69 -29.09 18.87
CA GLU A 291 -9.39 -28.32 19.89
C GLU A 291 -9.05 -26.83 19.81
N ILE A 292 -7.78 -26.46 19.57
CA ILE A 292 -7.38 -25.07 19.32
C ILE A 292 -8.12 -24.49 18.12
N LEU A 293 -8.15 -25.22 17.01
CA LEU A 293 -8.87 -24.79 15.82
C LEU A 293 -10.37 -24.61 16.09
N ARG A 294 -10.98 -25.53 16.85
CA ARG A 294 -12.39 -25.47 17.24
C ARG A 294 -12.68 -24.24 18.10
N LEU A 295 -11.82 -23.95 19.08
CA LEU A 295 -11.96 -22.79 19.98
C LEU A 295 -11.75 -21.48 19.21
N GLY A 296 -10.73 -21.40 18.35
CA GLY A 296 -10.48 -20.24 17.48
C GLY A 296 -11.67 -19.93 16.59
N ALA A 297 -12.20 -20.93 15.87
CA ALA A 297 -13.37 -20.77 15.02
C ALA A 297 -14.61 -20.28 15.80
N SER A 298 -14.85 -20.84 16.99
CA SER A 298 -15.97 -20.43 17.84
C SER A 298 -15.86 -18.98 18.31
N ARG A 299 -14.66 -18.44 18.52
CA ARG A 299 -14.43 -17.04 18.89
C ARG A 299 -14.67 -16.11 17.70
N PHE A 300 -14.09 -16.44 16.55
CA PHE A 300 -14.22 -15.67 15.30
C PHE A 300 -15.67 -15.50 14.82
N ARG A 301 -16.52 -16.51 15.06
CA ARG A 301 -17.95 -16.39 14.72
C ARG A 301 -18.69 -15.33 15.53
N LYS A 302 -18.26 -15.04 16.76
CA LYS A 302 -18.93 -14.05 17.62
C LYS A 302 -18.67 -12.61 17.16
N THR A 303 -17.61 -12.36 16.37
CA THR A 303 -17.19 -11.02 15.95
C THR A 303 -17.71 -10.63 14.57
N LYS A 304 -18.13 -11.57 13.71
CA LYS A 304 -18.71 -11.25 12.39
C LYS A 304 -20.24 -11.14 12.45
N SER A 305 -20.75 -9.91 12.58
CA SER A 305 -22.13 -9.56 12.22
C SER A 305 -22.20 -9.33 10.70
N ALA A 306 -23.12 -10.01 10.01
CA ALA A 306 -23.38 -9.74 8.60
C ALA A 306 -24.50 -8.69 8.50
N GLN A 307 -24.28 -7.62 7.74
CA GLN A 307 -25.35 -6.67 7.41
C GLN A 307 -26.28 -7.34 6.40
N VAL A 308 -27.48 -7.73 6.81
CA VAL A 308 -28.51 -8.29 5.93
C VAL A 308 -29.58 -7.24 5.75
N LYS A 309 -29.80 -6.77 4.52
CA LYS A 309 -30.94 -5.90 4.21
C LYS A 309 -32.23 -6.64 4.60
N ALA A 310 -33.06 -6.04 5.45
CA ALA A 310 -34.26 -6.67 6.03
C ALA A 310 -35.27 -7.21 5.00
N THR A 311 -35.18 -6.74 3.74
CA THR A 311 -36.07 -7.09 2.64
C THR A 311 -35.47 -8.06 1.61
N GLN A 312 -34.22 -8.51 1.78
CA GLN A 312 -33.54 -9.37 0.81
C GLN A 312 -32.93 -10.61 1.46
N THR A 313 -33.11 -11.77 0.81
CA THR A 313 -32.38 -12.99 1.11
C THR A 313 -31.01 -12.94 0.43
N THR A 314 -29.96 -12.60 1.18
CA THR A 314 -28.59 -12.72 0.68
C THR A 314 -28.23 -14.19 0.50
N GLN A 315 -28.15 -14.68 -0.74
CA GLN A 315 -27.58 -15.98 -1.04
C GLN A 315 -26.06 -15.84 -1.17
N ALA A 316 -25.31 -16.21 -0.14
CA ALA A 316 -23.86 -16.35 -0.24
C ALA A 316 -23.53 -17.55 -1.15
N LYS A 317 -23.26 -17.30 -2.44
CA LYS A 317 -22.67 -18.28 -3.34
C LYS A 317 -21.16 -18.25 -3.18
N ASN A 318 -20.62 -19.15 -2.36
CA ASN A 318 -19.17 -19.34 -2.30
C ASN A 318 -18.70 -20.01 -3.60
N ALA A 319 -18.00 -19.26 -4.45
CA ALA A 319 -17.28 -19.81 -5.59
C ALA A 319 -16.06 -20.61 -5.09
N LYS A 320 -15.77 -21.75 -5.73
CA LYS A 320 -14.56 -22.54 -5.43
C LYS A 320 -13.34 -21.84 -6.03
N ASN A 321 -12.75 -20.91 -5.28
CA ASN A 321 -11.63 -20.06 -5.76
C ASN A 321 -10.24 -20.72 -5.61
N ASN A 322 -10.20 -22.06 -5.56
CA ASN A 322 -8.97 -22.86 -5.47
C ASN A 322 -8.02 -22.44 -4.32
N ASN A 323 -8.57 -22.14 -3.14
CA ASN A 323 -7.84 -21.72 -1.93
C ASN A 323 -7.23 -22.92 -1.18
N LYS A 324 -6.91 -23.99 -1.90
CA LYS A 324 -6.36 -25.21 -1.32
C LYS A 324 -4.96 -24.90 -0.82
N LEU A 325 -4.62 -25.42 0.34
CA LEU A 325 -3.30 -25.28 0.94
C LEU A 325 -2.55 -26.59 0.82
N GLU A 326 -1.23 -26.48 0.90
CA GLU A 326 -0.32 -27.60 1.00
C GLU A 326 0.84 -27.29 1.94
N LYS A 327 1.34 -28.31 2.64
CA LYS A 327 2.55 -28.23 3.47
C LYS A 327 3.78 -28.61 2.64
N SER A 328 4.86 -27.86 2.85
CA SER A 328 6.17 -28.03 2.24
C SER A 328 7.27 -27.83 3.28
N ARG A 329 8.44 -28.44 3.05
CA ARG A 329 9.63 -28.32 3.90
C ARG A 329 10.95 -28.31 3.14
N ASP A 330 10.90 -28.63 1.84
CA ASP A 330 12.06 -28.73 0.96
C ASP A 330 11.63 -28.25 -0.42
N GLU A 331 12.12 -27.07 -0.80
CA GLU A 331 11.71 -26.33 -1.98
C GLU A 331 12.91 -26.03 -2.87
N HIS A 332 12.67 -25.93 -4.16
CA HIS A 332 13.68 -25.38 -5.05
C HIS A 332 13.77 -23.86 -4.85
N PRO A 333 14.97 -23.25 -4.93
CA PRO A 333 15.12 -21.79 -4.91
C PRO A 333 14.24 -21.09 -5.95
N ALA A 334 13.89 -19.83 -5.68
CA ALA A 334 13.18 -19.01 -6.65
C ALA A 334 13.94 -18.95 -7.99
N THR A 335 13.20 -18.84 -9.09
CA THR A 335 13.82 -18.76 -10.42
C THR A 335 13.79 -17.36 -11.01
N ASN A 336 12.85 -16.51 -10.61
CA ASN A 336 12.62 -15.18 -11.16
C ASN A 336 12.13 -14.20 -10.09
N ASN A 337 12.27 -12.90 -10.39
CA ASN A 337 11.48 -11.85 -9.75
C ASN A 337 10.04 -11.88 -10.31
N ALA A 338 9.06 -11.63 -9.44
CA ALA A 338 7.67 -11.49 -9.87
C ALA A 338 7.46 -10.18 -10.62
N ASN A 339 6.45 -10.17 -11.49
CA ASN A 339 5.92 -8.92 -12.04
C ASN A 339 5.40 -8.05 -10.90
N GLN A 340 5.98 -6.85 -10.72
CA GLN A 340 5.65 -5.96 -9.61
C GLN A 340 4.20 -5.45 -9.68
N CYS A 341 3.64 -5.22 -10.87
CA CYS A 341 2.24 -4.81 -11.05
C CYS A 341 1.27 -5.84 -10.49
N LYS A 342 1.66 -7.11 -10.46
CA LYS A 342 0.88 -8.19 -9.87
C LYS A 342 1.40 -8.60 -8.49
N ASN A 343 2.55 -8.15 -8.00
CA ASN A 343 3.14 -8.62 -6.74
C ASN A 343 3.13 -7.55 -5.64
N CYS A 344 2.26 -7.71 -4.65
CA CYS A 344 2.20 -6.81 -3.50
C CYS A 344 3.35 -7.12 -2.53
N LYS A 345 4.07 -6.07 -2.06
CA LYS A 345 5.11 -6.18 -1.02
C LYS A 345 6.18 -7.24 -1.36
N GLY A 346 6.71 -7.15 -2.58
CA GLY A 346 7.69 -8.10 -3.15
C GLY A 346 9.17 -7.78 -2.88
N GLY A 347 9.46 -6.67 -2.22
CA GLY A 347 10.80 -6.23 -1.87
C GLY A 347 10.79 -5.20 -0.75
N THR A 348 11.97 -4.77 -0.32
CA THR A 348 12.11 -3.70 0.67
C THR A 348 11.67 -2.35 0.09
N SER A 349 11.45 -1.35 0.96
CA SER A 349 11.17 0.01 0.50
C SER A 349 12.39 0.67 -0.14
N GLY A 350 13.60 0.14 0.09
CA GLY A 350 14.86 0.59 -0.49
C GLY A 350 15.31 -0.21 -1.71
N SER A 351 14.46 -1.13 -2.20
CA SER A 351 14.48 -1.77 -3.52
C SER A 351 14.96 -3.23 -3.66
N ILE A 352 15.33 -3.91 -2.57
CA ILE A 352 15.79 -5.31 -2.64
C ILE A 352 14.60 -6.28 -2.76
N SER A 353 14.52 -7.06 -3.83
CA SER A 353 13.48 -8.10 -4.01
C SER A 353 13.62 -9.23 -2.98
N PHE A 354 12.50 -9.70 -2.41
CA PHE A 354 12.52 -10.80 -1.46
C PHE A 354 12.79 -12.15 -2.10
N ALA A 355 12.44 -12.38 -3.36
CA ALA A 355 12.63 -13.68 -3.99
C ALA A 355 14.10 -13.95 -4.38
N MET A 356 14.74 -12.95 -5.00
CA MET A 356 16.06 -13.10 -5.62
C MET A 356 17.15 -12.25 -4.98
N GLY A 357 16.84 -11.33 -4.06
CA GLY A 357 17.82 -10.36 -3.53
C GLY A 357 18.35 -9.39 -4.59
N THR A 358 17.57 -9.11 -5.63
CA THR A 358 17.89 -8.14 -6.68
C THR A 358 17.67 -6.72 -6.17
N GLU A 359 18.63 -5.83 -6.38
CA GLU A 359 18.50 -4.40 -6.10
C GLU A 359 17.90 -3.69 -7.32
N PHE A 360 16.96 -2.77 -7.10
CA PHE A 360 16.25 -1.99 -8.13
C PHE A 360 16.29 -0.48 -7.84
N LEU A 361 17.30 0.24 -8.34
CA LEU A 361 17.41 1.68 -8.10
C LEU A 361 16.92 2.47 -9.31
N THR A 362 15.98 3.40 -9.13
CA THR A 362 15.57 4.35 -10.19
C THR A 362 15.83 5.79 -9.76
N HIS A 363 16.52 6.55 -10.62
CA HIS A 363 16.73 8.00 -10.44
C HIS A 363 16.24 8.77 -11.68
N ASP A 364 15.61 9.92 -11.42
CA ASP A 364 15.12 10.83 -12.47
C ASP A 364 16.21 11.81 -12.90
N ASP A 365 16.33 12.04 -14.21
CA ASP A 365 17.32 12.95 -14.78
C ASP A 365 16.72 14.27 -15.28
N ALA A 366 15.58 14.21 -15.98
CA ALA A 366 14.96 15.40 -16.56
C ALA A 366 13.49 15.19 -16.97
N LEU A 367 12.73 16.29 -17.01
CA LEU A 367 11.42 16.32 -17.66
C LEU A 367 11.57 16.69 -19.14
N ILE A 368 11.18 15.76 -20.02
CA ILE A 368 11.34 15.90 -21.48
C ILE A 368 10.32 16.91 -22.04
N HIS A 369 9.03 16.71 -21.74
CA HIS A 369 7.93 17.52 -22.26
C HIS A 369 6.71 17.45 -21.30
N PRO A 370 5.91 18.53 -21.13
CA PRO A 370 4.77 18.56 -20.20
C PRO A 370 3.70 17.49 -20.46
N LEU A 371 3.46 17.12 -21.72
CA LEU A 371 2.53 16.05 -22.10
C LEU A 371 3.06 14.62 -21.88
N MET A 372 4.32 14.47 -21.48
CA MET A 372 4.89 13.15 -21.20
C MET A 372 4.79 12.84 -19.72
N VAL A 373 4.11 11.73 -19.43
CA VAL A 373 3.97 11.22 -18.06
C VAL A 373 5.29 10.60 -17.57
N GLU A 374 6.12 10.09 -18.48
CA GLU A 374 7.39 9.43 -18.14
C GLU A 374 8.56 10.42 -18.20
N PRO A 375 9.26 10.67 -17.08
CA PRO A 375 10.49 11.44 -17.11
C PRO A 375 11.60 10.65 -17.84
N LEU A 376 12.65 11.36 -18.24
CA LEU A 376 13.91 10.71 -18.54
C LEU A 376 14.48 10.18 -17.23
N ALA A 377 14.39 8.86 -17.03
CA ALA A 377 14.86 8.19 -15.83
C ALA A 377 15.77 7.01 -16.18
N ARG A 378 16.58 6.59 -15.21
CA ARG A 378 17.47 5.44 -15.32
C ARG A 378 17.22 4.47 -14.19
N SER A 379 17.15 3.18 -14.53
CA SER A 379 16.95 2.10 -13.57
C SER A 379 18.13 1.14 -13.58
N TYR A 380 18.70 0.87 -12.42
CA TYR A 380 19.74 -0.13 -12.20
C TYR A 380 19.11 -1.42 -11.67
N ILE A 381 19.49 -2.55 -12.25
CA ILE A 381 18.99 -3.87 -11.87
C ILE A 381 20.16 -4.83 -11.66
N SER A 382 20.42 -5.22 -10.41
CA SER A 382 21.69 -5.88 -10.07
C SER A 382 21.97 -7.22 -10.76
N ASN A 383 20.94 -7.96 -11.15
CA ASN A 383 21.07 -9.27 -11.80
C ASN A 383 20.94 -9.23 -13.33
N LEU A 384 20.84 -8.04 -13.94
CA LEU A 384 20.63 -7.85 -15.37
C LEU A 384 21.93 -7.89 -16.19
N TYR A 385 22.63 -9.02 -16.15
CA TYR A 385 23.91 -9.19 -16.83
C TYR A 385 23.84 -9.04 -18.37
N GLN A 386 22.65 -9.17 -18.97
CA GLN A 386 22.42 -8.90 -20.40
C GLN A 386 22.66 -7.42 -20.78
N TYR A 387 22.79 -6.54 -19.79
CA TYR A 387 23.08 -5.11 -19.92
C TYR A 387 24.47 -4.73 -19.38
N ASP A 388 25.38 -5.69 -19.14
CA ASP A 388 26.76 -5.39 -18.74
C ASP A 388 27.53 -4.57 -19.80
N GLN A 389 27.02 -4.50 -21.05
CA GLN A 389 27.56 -3.68 -22.15
C GLN A 389 26.59 -2.58 -22.61
N SER A 390 25.67 -2.15 -21.74
CA SER A 390 24.71 -1.07 -22.05
C SER A 390 25.40 0.28 -22.29
N ILE A 391 24.88 1.08 -23.21
CA ILE A 391 25.40 2.43 -23.50
C ILE A 391 25.19 3.40 -22.33
N PHE A 392 24.32 3.08 -21.37
CA PHE A 392 24.07 3.87 -20.16
C PHE A 392 24.89 3.37 -18.95
N GLY A 393 25.85 2.47 -19.17
CA GLY A 393 26.64 1.82 -18.14
C GLY A 393 26.08 0.46 -17.72
N ALA A 394 26.95 -0.39 -17.18
CA ALA A 394 26.61 -1.77 -16.85
C ALA A 394 25.33 -1.87 -16.00
N ARG A 395 24.37 -2.67 -16.48
CA ARG A 395 23.08 -2.97 -15.82
C ARG A 395 22.13 -1.80 -15.60
N TRP A 396 22.38 -0.65 -16.25
CA TRP A 396 21.45 0.46 -16.31
C TRP A 396 20.56 0.38 -17.55
N THR A 397 19.27 0.63 -17.34
CA THR A 397 18.23 0.74 -18.37
C THR A 397 17.58 2.12 -18.33
N THR A 398 16.90 2.48 -19.42
CA THR A 398 16.01 3.63 -19.54
C THR A 398 14.68 3.17 -20.13
N PRO A 399 13.60 3.98 -20.10
CA PRO A 399 12.36 3.67 -20.80
C PRO A 399 12.53 3.36 -22.30
N PHE A 400 13.65 3.82 -22.89
CA PHE A 400 13.98 3.73 -24.31
C PHE A 400 15.04 2.67 -24.63
N SER A 401 15.53 1.91 -23.65
CA SER A 401 16.58 0.90 -23.86
C SER A 401 16.06 -0.54 -23.89
N SER A 402 14.75 -0.77 -23.85
CA SER A 402 14.19 -2.13 -23.86
C SER A 402 14.60 -2.90 -25.11
N LYS A 403 14.74 -4.22 -24.98
CA LYS A 403 15.14 -5.09 -26.10
C LYS A 403 14.67 -6.53 -25.94
N ILE A 404 14.67 -7.26 -27.06
CA ILE A 404 14.47 -8.71 -27.08
C ILE A 404 15.81 -9.36 -27.42
N VAL A 405 16.32 -10.19 -26.53
CA VAL A 405 17.65 -10.81 -26.63
C VAL A 405 17.55 -12.32 -26.75
N GLN A 406 18.59 -12.93 -27.33
CA GLN A 406 18.74 -14.38 -27.27
C GLN A 406 18.84 -14.80 -25.80
N ARG A 407 18.06 -15.81 -25.41
CA ARG A 407 18.08 -16.36 -24.07
C ARG A 407 19.49 -16.82 -23.73
N SER A 408 19.96 -16.54 -22.53
CA SER A 408 21.32 -16.89 -22.15
C SER A 408 21.46 -17.24 -20.66
N GLN A 409 22.64 -17.70 -20.28
CA GLN A 409 23.09 -17.86 -18.91
C GLN A 409 24.42 -17.14 -18.72
N TYR A 410 24.59 -16.47 -17.59
CA TYR A 410 25.83 -15.80 -17.25
C TYR A 410 27.00 -16.80 -17.23
N ASN A 411 28.09 -16.45 -17.91
CA ASN A 411 29.28 -17.29 -17.99
C ASN A 411 30.34 -16.81 -17.00
N GLU A 412 30.43 -17.47 -15.85
CA GLU A 412 31.39 -17.09 -14.80
C GLU A 412 32.86 -17.15 -15.26
N LYS A 413 33.18 -18.00 -16.24
CA LYS A 413 34.55 -18.16 -16.75
C LYS A 413 34.91 -17.15 -17.83
N ASN A 414 33.93 -16.72 -18.63
CA ASN A 414 34.09 -15.69 -19.63
C ASN A 414 32.89 -14.72 -19.59
N PRO A 415 32.88 -13.74 -18.66
CA PRO A 415 31.76 -12.82 -18.47
C PRO A 415 31.32 -12.04 -19.70
N LYS A 416 32.21 -11.87 -20.69
CA LYS A 416 31.91 -11.17 -21.95
C LYS A 416 31.09 -12.01 -22.93
N GLU A 417 31.01 -13.33 -22.73
CA GLU A 417 30.32 -14.26 -23.61
C GLU A 417 29.39 -15.16 -22.79
N ASN A 418 28.13 -14.72 -22.67
CA ASN A 418 27.10 -15.52 -22.04
C ASN A 418 26.87 -16.83 -22.78
N ILE A 419 26.49 -17.88 -22.05
CA ILE A 419 26.15 -19.17 -22.63
C ILE A 419 24.78 -19.04 -23.30
N GLU A 420 24.76 -19.05 -24.63
CA GLU A 420 23.52 -18.98 -25.39
C GLU A 420 22.64 -20.21 -25.14
N LEU A 421 21.35 -19.94 -24.91
CA LEU A 421 20.31 -20.94 -24.79
C LEU A 421 19.32 -20.76 -25.94
N LYS A 422 18.53 -21.80 -26.20
CA LYS A 422 17.46 -21.72 -27.21
C LYS A 422 16.32 -20.81 -26.73
N GLY A 423 15.90 -19.89 -27.59
CA GLY A 423 14.71 -19.03 -27.42
C GLY A 423 15.05 -17.56 -27.23
N TRP A 424 14.01 -16.73 -27.11
CA TRP A 424 14.13 -15.28 -26.94
C TRP A 424 13.60 -14.85 -25.56
N GLU A 425 14.18 -13.79 -25.01
CA GLU A 425 13.73 -13.13 -23.78
C GLU A 425 13.49 -11.65 -24.05
N TYR A 426 12.36 -11.12 -23.58
CA TYR A 426 12.07 -9.70 -23.55
C TYR A 426 12.59 -9.10 -22.24
N ILE A 427 13.29 -7.97 -22.33
CA ILE A 427 13.72 -7.18 -21.18
C ILE A 427 13.06 -5.82 -21.33
N GLY A 428 12.02 -5.59 -20.52
CA GLY A 428 11.28 -4.34 -20.46
C GLY A 428 11.89 -3.33 -19.48
N ILE A 429 11.11 -2.28 -19.19
CA ILE A 429 11.50 -1.22 -18.24
C ILE A 429 11.68 -1.75 -16.81
N ASP A 430 10.98 -2.82 -16.45
CA ASP A 430 11.11 -3.47 -15.15
C ASP A 430 12.39 -4.31 -15.00
N GLY A 431 13.22 -4.38 -16.06
CA GLY A 431 14.51 -5.04 -16.06
C GLY A 431 14.45 -6.56 -15.87
N ARG A 432 13.26 -7.18 -15.95
CA ARG A 432 13.13 -8.64 -15.82
C ARG A 432 13.31 -9.33 -17.17
N PRO A 433 14.10 -10.41 -17.26
CA PRO A 433 14.13 -11.25 -18.45
C PRO A 433 12.88 -12.15 -18.52
N ILE A 434 12.00 -11.86 -19.48
CA ILE A 434 10.73 -12.55 -19.69
C ILE A 434 10.86 -13.49 -20.89
N LYS A 435 10.73 -14.79 -20.67
CA LYS A 435 10.82 -15.79 -21.74
C LYS A 435 9.65 -15.65 -22.71
N LEU A 436 9.95 -15.45 -23.99
CA LEU A 436 8.97 -15.37 -25.06
C LEU A 436 8.65 -16.75 -25.66
N ARG A 437 7.41 -16.90 -26.15
CA ARG A 437 6.95 -18.11 -26.85
C ARG A 437 7.57 -18.18 -28.26
N GLU A 438 7.95 -19.37 -28.71
CA GLU A 438 8.36 -19.57 -30.10
C GLU A 438 7.13 -19.43 -31.02
N LEU A 439 7.14 -18.42 -31.88
CA LEU A 439 6.05 -18.04 -32.80
C LEU A 439 6.61 -17.88 -34.24
N LYS A 440 5.75 -18.09 -35.24
CA LYS A 440 6.05 -17.81 -36.66
C LYS A 440 5.65 -16.38 -37.02
N ALA A 441 6.21 -15.84 -38.11
CA ALA A 441 5.77 -14.55 -38.67
C ALA A 441 4.24 -14.52 -38.88
N GLY A 442 3.63 -13.41 -38.48
CA GLY A 442 2.18 -13.18 -38.45
C GLY A 442 1.45 -13.73 -37.21
N GLN A 443 2.13 -14.38 -36.26
CA GLN A 443 1.50 -14.90 -35.05
C GLN A 443 1.66 -13.97 -33.85
N SER A 444 0.64 -13.98 -32.99
CA SER A 444 0.59 -13.26 -31.71
C SER A 444 0.28 -14.21 -30.56
N PHE A 445 0.74 -13.87 -29.36
CA PHE A 445 0.42 -14.57 -28.12
C PHE A 445 0.23 -13.57 -26.99
N TYR A 446 -0.92 -13.61 -26.33
CA TYR A 446 -1.16 -12.86 -25.10
C TYR A 446 -0.54 -13.59 -23.91
N ASP A 447 0.33 -12.92 -23.18
CA ASP A 447 0.89 -13.42 -21.93
C ASP A 447 0.03 -12.89 -20.76
N GLU A 448 -0.81 -13.75 -20.21
CA GLU A 448 -1.73 -13.38 -19.13
C GLU A 448 -1.02 -12.95 -17.85
N ILE A 449 0.21 -13.39 -17.60
CA ILE A 449 0.99 -13.02 -16.41
C ILE A 449 1.57 -11.62 -16.58
N GLU A 450 2.12 -11.35 -17.75
CA GLU A 450 2.80 -10.09 -18.06
C GLU A 450 1.88 -9.02 -18.65
N THR A 451 0.64 -9.37 -18.99
CA THR A 451 -0.41 -8.48 -19.49
C THR A 451 0.01 -7.72 -20.77
N PHE A 452 0.76 -8.41 -21.64
CA PHE A 452 1.11 -7.91 -22.97
C PHE A 452 0.90 -8.97 -24.05
N THR A 453 0.72 -8.52 -25.29
CA THR A 453 0.72 -9.37 -26.47
C THR A 453 2.09 -9.33 -27.15
N TYR A 454 2.72 -10.49 -27.32
CA TYR A 454 3.93 -10.64 -28.14
C TYR A 454 3.56 -11.04 -29.55
N THR A 455 4.04 -10.28 -30.54
CA THR A 455 3.77 -10.50 -31.96
C THR A 455 5.07 -10.63 -32.75
N VAL A 456 5.15 -11.64 -33.61
CA VAL A 456 6.19 -11.77 -34.63
C VAL A 456 5.67 -11.16 -35.92
N VAL A 457 5.99 -9.90 -36.20
CA VAL A 457 5.46 -9.17 -37.37
C VAL A 457 6.08 -9.71 -38.67
N SER A 458 7.39 -9.88 -38.70
CA SER A 458 8.15 -10.47 -39.82
C SER A 458 9.36 -11.23 -39.27
N ASP A 459 10.29 -11.72 -40.10
CA ASP A 459 11.54 -12.30 -39.56
C ASP A 459 12.43 -11.26 -38.86
N ASP A 460 12.30 -9.99 -39.24
CA ASP A 460 13.13 -8.88 -38.77
C ASP A 460 12.42 -7.92 -37.80
N ILE A 461 11.09 -8.02 -37.63
CA ILE A 461 10.32 -7.14 -36.73
C ILE A 461 9.55 -7.97 -35.71
N ARG A 462 9.58 -7.52 -34.45
CA ARG A 462 8.79 -8.03 -33.32
C ARG A 462 8.02 -6.87 -32.69
N ALA A 463 6.91 -7.17 -32.04
CA ALA A 463 6.17 -6.18 -31.26
C ALA A 463 5.77 -6.72 -29.89
N ILE A 464 5.74 -5.82 -28.90
CA ILE A 464 5.15 -6.03 -27.57
C ILE A 464 4.07 -4.98 -27.41
N THR A 465 2.82 -5.41 -27.25
CA THR A 465 1.65 -4.54 -27.15
C THR A 465 1.03 -4.63 -25.76
N PHE A 466 0.94 -3.51 -25.05
CA PHE A 466 0.41 -3.39 -23.70
C PHE A 466 -1.03 -2.87 -23.76
N GLY A 467 -1.99 -3.76 -23.46
CA GLY A 467 -3.41 -3.50 -23.66
C GLY A 467 -3.71 -3.07 -25.10
N SER A 468 -4.69 -2.20 -25.27
CA SER A 468 -4.99 -1.56 -26.55
C SER A 468 -4.15 -0.28 -26.78
N ASN A 469 -3.56 0.27 -25.70
CA ASN A 469 -3.06 1.64 -25.64
C ASN A 469 -1.67 1.86 -26.23
N GLU A 470 -0.74 0.92 -26.09
CA GLU A 470 0.67 1.11 -26.48
C GLU A 470 1.26 -0.12 -27.17
N SER A 471 1.91 0.08 -28.31
CA SER A 471 2.69 -0.94 -29.02
C SER A 471 4.15 -0.52 -29.15
N ARG A 472 5.07 -1.41 -28.79
CA ARG A 472 6.51 -1.22 -28.93
C ARG A 472 7.05 -2.15 -30.01
N TYR A 473 7.73 -1.58 -31.01
CA TYR A 473 8.28 -2.31 -32.15
C TYR A 473 9.80 -2.44 -32.03
N TYR A 474 10.27 -3.67 -32.28
CA TYR A 474 11.67 -4.04 -32.17
C TYR A 474 12.18 -4.56 -33.51
N GLN A 475 13.31 -4.04 -33.98
CA GLN A 475 13.95 -4.43 -35.24
C GLN A 475 15.18 -5.29 -34.97
N LYS A 476 15.34 -6.35 -35.76
CA LYS A 476 16.50 -7.26 -35.69
C LYS A 476 17.79 -6.50 -35.97
N TYR A 477 18.76 -6.69 -35.09
CA TYR A 477 20.11 -6.19 -35.23
C TYR A 477 21.06 -7.25 -34.69
N LYS A 478 21.82 -7.89 -35.59
CA LYS A 478 22.70 -9.02 -35.26
C LYS A 478 21.94 -10.13 -34.51
N ASN A 479 22.26 -10.38 -33.25
CA ASN A 479 21.67 -11.44 -32.43
C ASN A 479 20.64 -10.93 -31.39
N GLU A 480 20.11 -9.72 -31.58
CA GLU A 480 19.05 -9.14 -30.74
C GLU A 480 18.02 -8.37 -31.58
N PHE A 481 16.92 -7.94 -30.96
CA PHE A 481 15.99 -6.97 -31.51
C PHE A 481 15.95 -5.73 -30.62
N ARG A 482 16.32 -4.59 -31.19
CA ARG A 482 16.39 -3.29 -30.52
C ARG A 482 15.10 -2.50 -30.73
N LEU A 483 14.67 -1.73 -29.73
CA LEU A 483 13.47 -0.88 -29.81
C LEU A 483 13.67 0.20 -30.88
N VAL A 484 12.70 0.35 -31.80
CA VAL A 484 12.75 1.37 -32.88
C VAL A 484 11.54 2.31 -32.89
N SER A 485 10.40 1.87 -32.35
CA SER A 485 9.18 2.68 -32.29
C SER A 485 8.36 2.33 -31.04
N ILE A 486 7.76 3.34 -30.41
CA ILE A 486 6.66 3.21 -29.44
C ILE A 486 5.47 3.96 -30.05
N GLU A 487 4.30 3.36 -30.10
CA GLU A 487 3.10 3.94 -30.71
C GLU A 487 1.90 3.80 -29.77
N ARG A 488 1.12 4.87 -29.61
CA ARG A 488 -0.09 4.89 -28.79
C ARG A 488 -1.33 5.21 -29.62
N GLN A 489 -2.51 4.77 -29.17
CA GLN A 489 -3.77 4.95 -29.91
C GLN A 489 -4.18 6.40 -30.13
N ASN A 490 -3.76 7.29 -29.24
CA ASN A 490 -4.05 8.72 -29.34
C ASN A 490 -3.16 9.46 -30.35
N GLY A 491 -2.41 8.76 -31.22
CA GLY A 491 -1.51 9.37 -32.21
C GLY A 491 -0.12 9.74 -31.67
N PHE A 492 0.13 9.54 -30.36
CA PHE A 492 1.47 9.73 -29.81
C PHE A 492 2.42 8.62 -30.27
N SER A 493 3.62 9.00 -30.69
CA SER A 493 4.67 8.05 -31.06
C SER A 493 6.08 8.51 -30.65
N VAL A 494 6.96 7.54 -30.42
CA VAL A 494 8.37 7.75 -30.12
C VAL A 494 9.20 6.95 -31.11
N GLY A 495 9.92 7.65 -31.98
CA GLY A 495 10.86 7.04 -32.92
C GLY A 495 12.29 7.05 -32.38
N LEU A 496 12.96 5.90 -32.43
CA LEU A 496 14.35 5.74 -31.99
C LEU A 496 15.26 5.54 -33.21
N ARG A 497 16.27 6.41 -33.38
CA ARG A 497 17.23 6.34 -34.49
C ARG A 497 18.59 5.85 -34.02
N TYR A 498 19.28 5.09 -34.86
CA TYR A 498 20.56 4.46 -34.53
C TYR A 498 21.66 4.86 -35.52
N ASP A 499 21.85 6.17 -35.73
CA ASP A 499 22.72 6.67 -36.80
C ASP A 499 24.19 6.79 -36.39
N HIS A 500 24.50 6.74 -35.09
CA HIS A 500 25.89 6.71 -34.63
C HIS A 500 26.56 5.39 -35.02
N ARG A 501 27.58 5.48 -35.88
CA ARG A 501 28.38 4.32 -36.31
C ARG A 501 29.79 4.38 -35.73
N ILE A 502 30.17 3.35 -34.98
CA ILE A 502 31.51 3.19 -34.39
C ILE A 502 31.91 1.72 -34.58
N ASP A 503 33.05 1.45 -35.21
CA ASP A 503 33.57 0.09 -35.49
C ASP A 503 32.56 -0.87 -36.16
N ASP A 504 31.85 -0.40 -37.19
CA ASP A 504 30.77 -1.14 -37.90
C ASP A 504 29.55 -1.52 -37.03
N GLU A 505 29.46 -1.00 -35.80
CA GLU A 505 28.29 -1.08 -34.92
C GLU A 505 27.44 0.20 -35.01
N SER A 506 26.14 0.10 -34.73
CA SER A 506 25.15 1.19 -34.81
C SER A 506 24.47 1.39 -33.46
N TYR A 507 24.54 2.60 -32.91
CA TYR A 507 24.09 2.96 -31.56
C TYR A 507 22.99 4.02 -31.58
N LEU A 508 22.15 4.03 -30.54
CA LEU A 508 21.05 4.99 -30.38
C LEU A 508 21.60 6.42 -30.41
N SER A 509 21.14 7.21 -31.37
CA SER A 509 21.56 8.60 -31.59
C SER A 509 20.47 9.60 -31.23
N ASP A 510 19.21 9.28 -31.54
CA ASP A 510 18.10 10.22 -31.38
C ASP A 510 16.84 9.53 -30.88
N ILE A 511 16.09 10.25 -30.06
CA ILE A 511 14.74 9.87 -29.61
C ILE A 511 13.81 11.02 -30.00
N ILE A 512 12.83 10.73 -30.85
CA ILE A 512 11.93 11.74 -31.43
C ILE A 512 10.52 11.43 -31.00
N PHE A 513 9.93 12.35 -30.25
CA PHE A 513 8.57 12.24 -29.75
C PHE A 513 7.64 13.05 -30.64
N LYS A 514 6.52 12.45 -31.02
CA LYS A 514 5.54 13.05 -31.91
C LYS A 514 4.13 12.89 -31.39
N GLN A 515 3.30 13.88 -31.69
CA GLN A 515 1.86 13.77 -31.72
C GLN A 515 1.44 13.83 -33.18
N ASP A 516 0.90 12.74 -33.71
CA ASP A 516 0.63 12.57 -35.14
C ASP A 516 1.90 12.86 -35.98
N GLN A 517 1.91 13.97 -36.72
CA GLN A 517 3.05 14.42 -37.53
C GLN A 517 3.89 15.52 -36.85
N ASN A 518 3.42 16.07 -35.73
CA ASN A 518 4.08 17.18 -35.04
C ASN A 518 5.14 16.66 -34.07
N ILE A 519 6.37 17.19 -34.14
CA ILE A 519 7.44 16.84 -33.20
C ILE A 519 7.22 17.62 -31.90
N LEU A 520 6.98 16.90 -30.81
CA LEU A 520 6.85 17.46 -29.46
C LEU A 520 8.22 17.70 -28.82
N ALA A 521 9.13 16.72 -28.98
CA ALA A 521 10.49 16.80 -28.46
C ALA A 521 11.43 15.96 -29.32
N HIS A 522 12.68 16.40 -29.45
CA HIS A 522 13.76 15.66 -30.11
C HIS A 522 14.95 15.64 -29.18
N LEU A 523 15.37 14.46 -28.75
CA LEU A 523 16.56 14.24 -27.93
C LEU A 523 17.70 13.72 -28.80
N ALA A 524 18.90 14.26 -28.60
CA ALA A 524 20.14 13.74 -29.16
C ALA A 524 21.01 13.18 -28.04
N LEU A 525 21.54 11.98 -28.24
CA LEU A 525 22.43 11.28 -27.33
C LEU A 525 23.85 11.41 -27.86
N LYS A 526 24.76 11.94 -27.05
CA LYS A 526 26.17 12.03 -27.39
C LYS A 526 26.90 10.84 -26.80
N LEU A 527 27.70 10.16 -27.64
CA LEU A 527 28.53 9.03 -27.22
C LEU A 527 29.99 9.44 -27.06
N ASN A 528 30.63 8.92 -26.02
CA ASN A 528 32.07 9.06 -25.81
C ASN A 528 32.88 8.00 -26.60
N GLN A 529 34.20 8.05 -26.48
CA GLN A 529 35.12 7.12 -27.17
C GLN A 529 34.92 5.64 -26.79
N ASN A 530 34.36 5.39 -25.60
CA ASN A 530 34.04 4.04 -25.10
C ASN A 530 32.63 3.58 -25.49
N LYS A 531 31.93 4.32 -26.38
CA LYS A 531 30.58 4.01 -26.88
C LYS A 531 29.50 4.11 -25.80
N LEU A 532 29.73 4.90 -24.75
CA LEU A 532 28.78 5.18 -23.67
C LEU A 532 28.19 6.58 -23.84
N VAL A 533 26.92 6.76 -23.46
CA VAL A 533 26.23 8.06 -23.49
C VAL A 533 26.83 8.94 -22.40
N ASP A 534 27.45 10.06 -22.75
CA ASP A 534 27.99 11.04 -21.79
C ASP A 534 27.06 12.24 -21.58
N GLU A 535 26.23 12.58 -22.57
CA GLU A 535 25.29 13.71 -22.50
C GLU A 535 24.00 13.41 -23.29
N ILE A 536 22.86 13.90 -22.78
CA ILE A 536 21.59 13.94 -23.50
C ILE A 536 21.15 15.39 -23.66
N TRP A 537 20.77 15.76 -24.88
CA TRP A 537 20.39 17.12 -25.23
C TRP A 537 19.01 17.17 -25.86
N LEU A 538 18.21 18.16 -25.46
CA LEU A 538 17.05 18.58 -26.23
C LEU A 538 17.51 19.39 -27.45
N VAL A 539 17.06 18.95 -28.62
CA VAL A 539 17.30 19.58 -29.92
C VAL A 539 16.07 20.41 -30.31
N LYS A 540 16.30 21.63 -30.77
CA LYS A 540 15.27 22.49 -31.37
C LYS A 540 15.86 23.20 -32.59
N ASP A 541 15.13 23.18 -33.70
CA ASP A 541 15.55 23.80 -34.97
C ASP A 541 16.95 23.31 -35.44
N GLY A 542 17.25 22.03 -35.21
CA GLY A 542 18.53 21.41 -35.56
C GLY A 542 19.72 21.82 -34.69
N GLN A 543 19.50 22.54 -33.58
CA GLN A 543 20.54 22.96 -32.64
C GLN A 543 20.33 22.33 -31.27
N LEU A 544 21.43 21.97 -30.59
CA LEU A 544 21.40 21.59 -29.18
C LEU A 544 21.01 22.81 -28.34
N LYS A 545 19.89 22.74 -27.62
CA LYS A 545 19.36 23.88 -26.84
C LYS A 545 19.50 23.72 -25.33
N ARG A 546 19.18 22.54 -24.81
CA ARG A 546 19.12 22.29 -23.36
C ARG A 546 19.75 20.93 -23.06
N GLN A 547 20.78 20.90 -22.24
CA GLN A 547 21.31 19.65 -21.70
C GLN A 547 20.33 19.11 -20.68
N LEU A 548 19.87 17.88 -20.88
CA LEU A 548 18.93 17.21 -19.97
C LEU A 548 19.69 16.40 -18.92
N SER A 549 20.80 15.78 -19.30
CA SER A 549 21.60 14.98 -18.38
C SER A 549 23.05 14.84 -18.83
N ALA A 550 23.91 14.50 -17.88
CA ALA A 550 25.32 14.17 -18.12
C ALA A 550 25.75 12.97 -17.27
N TYR A 551 26.62 12.11 -17.82
CA TYR A 551 27.01 10.84 -17.20
C TYR A 551 28.54 10.64 -17.23
N VAL A 552 29.08 10.10 -16.13
CA VAL A 552 30.50 9.77 -15.98
C VAL A 552 30.65 8.31 -15.59
N TYR A 553 31.63 7.63 -16.20
CA TYR A 553 31.86 6.20 -16.03
C TYR A 553 33.28 5.90 -15.56
N ASN A 554 33.47 4.73 -14.93
CA ASN A 554 34.80 4.17 -14.66
C ASN A 554 35.32 3.34 -15.86
N ASP A 555 36.54 2.80 -15.74
CA ASP A 555 37.18 1.97 -16.78
C ASP A 555 36.46 0.64 -17.06
N GLN A 556 35.55 0.22 -16.19
CA GLN A 556 34.73 -0.98 -16.31
C GLN A 556 33.36 -0.67 -16.94
N ALA A 557 33.12 0.57 -17.38
CA ALA A 557 31.84 1.06 -17.87
C ALA A 557 30.71 1.05 -16.82
N ASP A 558 31.04 1.07 -15.52
CA ASP A 558 30.07 1.40 -14.48
C ASP A 558 29.84 2.91 -14.45
N LEU A 559 28.58 3.32 -14.37
CA LEU A 559 28.19 4.71 -14.19
C LEU A 559 28.49 5.19 -12.76
N ILE A 560 29.44 6.09 -12.57
CA ILE A 560 29.86 6.57 -11.23
C ILE A 560 29.28 7.92 -10.84
N GLN A 561 28.80 8.71 -11.80
CA GLN A 561 28.11 9.97 -11.53
C GLN A 561 27.08 10.26 -12.62
N ALA A 562 25.95 10.84 -12.23
CA ALA A 562 24.94 11.33 -13.15
C ALA A 562 24.40 12.67 -12.70
N THR A 563 24.34 13.63 -13.62
CA THR A 563 23.93 15.01 -13.37
C THR A 563 22.61 15.26 -14.08
N ASN A 564 21.63 15.79 -13.35
CA ASN A 564 20.31 16.14 -13.84
C ASN A 564 20.31 17.49 -14.58
N GLU A 565 19.17 17.88 -15.15
CA GLU A 565 19.04 19.12 -15.93
C GLU A 565 19.26 20.42 -15.11
N PHE A 566 19.33 20.30 -13.78
CA PHE A 566 19.53 21.40 -12.84
C PHE A 566 20.98 21.49 -12.32
N GLY A 567 21.87 20.61 -12.80
CA GLY A 567 23.28 20.57 -12.39
C GLY A 567 23.54 19.87 -11.06
N ALA A 568 22.53 19.27 -10.43
CA ALA A 568 22.70 18.42 -9.25
C ALA A 568 23.04 16.99 -9.70
N SER A 569 23.81 16.25 -8.88
CA SER A 569 24.28 14.92 -9.29
C SER A 569 24.09 13.84 -8.23
N TYR A 570 23.77 12.64 -8.70
CA TYR A 570 23.89 11.38 -7.98
C TYR A 570 25.31 10.83 -8.13
N GLN A 571 25.79 10.13 -7.10
CA GLN A 571 27.09 9.42 -7.13
C GLN A 571 26.88 7.94 -6.81
N TYR A 572 27.71 7.08 -7.42
CA TYR A 572 27.58 5.63 -7.34
C TYR A 572 28.95 4.96 -7.16
N THR A 573 29.00 3.87 -6.40
CA THR A 573 30.20 3.02 -6.28
C THR A 573 29.86 1.55 -6.46
N TYR A 574 30.78 0.78 -7.03
CA TYR A 574 30.52 -0.60 -7.45
C TYR A 574 31.63 -1.56 -7.02
N GLN A 575 31.27 -2.85 -7.03
CA GLN A 575 32.21 -3.95 -7.04
C GLN A 575 31.69 -5.04 -8.00
N HIS A 576 32.41 -5.32 -9.11
CA HIS A 576 31.96 -6.28 -10.15
C HIS A 576 30.56 -5.96 -10.72
N HIS A 577 30.33 -4.69 -11.09
CA HIS A 577 29.03 -4.16 -11.52
C HIS A 577 27.90 -4.27 -10.48
N LEU A 578 28.18 -4.73 -9.24
CA LEU A 578 27.23 -4.68 -8.13
C LEU A 578 27.37 -3.34 -7.41
N LEU A 579 26.30 -2.54 -7.43
CA LEU A 579 26.23 -1.27 -6.70
C LEU A 579 26.42 -1.51 -5.19
N THR A 580 27.44 -0.89 -4.59
CA THR A 580 27.73 -0.97 -3.15
C THR A 580 27.31 0.28 -2.40
N ARG A 581 27.16 1.41 -3.12
CA ARG A 581 26.63 2.66 -2.57
C ARG A 581 26.12 3.56 -3.67
N TYR A 582 25.06 4.32 -3.36
CA TYR A 582 24.59 5.44 -4.16
C TYR A 582 24.22 6.63 -3.27
N THR A 583 24.11 7.84 -3.81
CA THR A 583 23.65 9.01 -3.06
C THR A 583 22.34 9.56 -3.57
N ASP A 584 21.62 10.30 -2.73
CA ASP A 584 20.64 11.29 -3.16
C ASP A 584 21.36 12.59 -3.65
N LEU A 585 20.60 13.61 -4.07
CA LEU A 585 21.10 14.90 -4.54
C LEU A 585 21.66 15.77 -3.41
N THR A 586 21.30 15.51 -2.15
CA THR A 586 21.94 16.12 -0.97
C THR A 586 23.25 15.45 -0.55
N LYS A 587 23.68 14.43 -1.30
CA LYS A 587 24.90 13.62 -1.09
C LYS A 587 24.82 12.63 0.07
N ARG A 588 23.64 12.42 0.62
CA ARG A 588 23.42 11.38 1.62
C ARG A 588 23.46 10.02 0.93
N GLY A 589 24.24 9.09 1.46
CA GLY A 589 24.43 7.78 0.86
C GLY A 589 23.48 6.71 1.36
N MET A 590 23.11 5.81 0.45
CA MET A 590 22.61 4.47 0.72
C MET A 590 23.71 3.46 0.42
N ASN A 591 23.91 2.49 1.30
CA ASN A 591 24.95 1.48 1.21
C ASN A 591 24.33 0.09 1.10
N LEU A 592 24.98 -0.80 0.35
CA LEU A 592 24.52 -2.14 0.04
C LEU A 592 25.61 -3.17 0.32
N LYS A 593 25.21 -4.32 0.86
CA LYS A 593 26.09 -5.46 1.08
C LYS A 593 25.61 -6.67 0.30
N TRP A 594 26.55 -7.38 -0.31
CA TRP A 594 26.30 -8.54 -1.15
C TRP A 594 26.86 -9.82 -0.55
N ASN A 595 26.19 -10.95 -0.80
CA ASN A 595 26.70 -12.27 -0.40
C ASN A 595 27.66 -12.91 -1.42
N GLY A 596 28.07 -12.17 -2.45
CA GLY A 596 28.89 -12.67 -3.55
C GLY A 596 29.31 -11.56 -4.51
N LYS A 597 29.83 -11.97 -5.68
CA LYS A 597 30.34 -11.07 -6.73
C LYS A 597 29.76 -11.32 -8.12
N LEU A 598 28.87 -12.31 -8.24
CA LEU A 598 28.20 -12.68 -9.48
C LEU A 598 26.90 -11.85 -9.64
N PRO A 599 26.36 -11.70 -10.86
CA PRO A 599 25.04 -11.09 -11.05
C PRO A 599 23.91 -11.79 -10.28
N SER A 600 24.07 -13.09 -9.99
CA SER A 600 23.13 -13.88 -9.20
C SER A 600 23.26 -13.68 -7.68
N SER A 601 24.20 -12.86 -7.23
CA SER A 601 24.41 -12.57 -5.80
C SER A 601 23.24 -11.75 -5.25
N LYS A 602 22.92 -11.98 -3.98
CA LYS A 602 21.83 -11.30 -3.28
C LYS A 602 22.38 -10.10 -2.51
N ALA A 603 21.68 -8.98 -2.58
CA ALA A 603 21.82 -7.91 -1.60
C ALA A 603 21.23 -8.42 -0.28
N ILE A 604 22.03 -8.42 0.78
CA ILE A 604 21.67 -8.98 2.09
C ILE A 604 21.52 -7.92 3.18
N GLU A 605 21.92 -6.68 2.89
CA GLU A 605 21.87 -5.56 3.82
C GLU A 605 21.80 -4.26 3.02
N GLU A 606 20.93 -3.34 3.44
CA GLU A 606 20.86 -1.97 2.96
C GLU A 606 20.79 -1.01 4.15
N TRP A 607 21.49 0.12 4.10
CA TRP A 607 21.44 1.14 5.14
C TRP A 607 21.90 2.50 4.64
N ALA A 608 21.25 3.56 5.12
CA ALA A 608 21.72 4.90 4.87
C ALA A 608 22.92 5.28 5.77
N ASP A 609 23.63 6.35 5.44
CA ASP A 609 24.82 6.82 6.20
C ASP A 609 24.56 7.10 7.68
N ASP A 610 23.33 7.48 8.03
CA ASP A 610 22.86 7.71 9.40
C ASP A 610 22.26 6.45 10.05
N TYR A 611 22.32 5.30 9.36
CA TYR A 611 21.69 4.02 9.72
C TYR A 611 20.16 4.02 9.80
N SER A 612 19.48 5.07 9.37
CA SER A 612 18.03 5.01 9.19
C SER A 612 17.67 4.10 8.02
N SER A 613 16.45 3.56 8.06
CA SER A 613 15.92 2.59 7.10
C SER A 613 16.77 1.32 6.94
N ALA A 614 17.71 1.06 7.85
CA ALA A 614 18.61 -0.08 7.76
C ALA A 614 17.84 -1.40 7.87
N ARG A 615 18.17 -2.35 6.99
CA ARG A 615 17.51 -3.66 6.90
C ARG A 615 18.52 -4.73 6.60
N LYS A 616 18.31 -5.89 7.20
CA LYS A 616 19.05 -7.12 6.92
C LYS A 616 18.11 -8.19 6.41
N LEU A 617 18.51 -8.89 5.35
CA LEU A 617 17.73 -9.94 4.70
C LEU A 617 18.42 -11.29 4.81
N GLU A 618 17.67 -12.31 5.21
CA GLU A 618 18.12 -13.69 5.31
C GLU A 618 17.14 -14.61 4.58
N TRP A 619 17.65 -15.52 3.77
CA TRP A 619 16.85 -16.48 3.01
C TRP A 619 16.97 -17.86 3.65
N ASP A 620 15.84 -18.53 3.86
CA ASP A 620 15.85 -19.92 4.30
C ASP A 620 16.43 -20.83 3.19
N GLU A 621 17.30 -21.76 3.56
CA GLU A 621 17.97 -22.66 2.61
C GLU A 621 17.07 -23.79 2.10
N ASN A 622 15.99 -24.11 2.81
CA ASN A 622 15.09 -25.23 2.50
C ASN A 622 13.74 -24.79 1.97
N VAL A 623 13.26 -23.59 2.32
CA VAL A 623 11.95 -23.07 1.88
C VAL A 623 12.07 -21.66 1.32
N ARG A 624 11.13 -21.24 0.49
CA ARG A 624 11.09 -19.89 -0.09
C ARG A 624 10.52 -18.87 0.90
N VAL A 625 11.35 -18.52 1.88
CA VAL A 625 11.06 -17.52 2.91
C VAL A 625 12.23 -16.55 3.01
N THR A 626 11.91 -15.27 3.08
CA THR A 626 12.88 -14.21 3.37
C THR A 626 12.51 -13.55 4.68
N THR A 627 13.44 -13.57 5.62
CA THR A 627 13.36 -12.89 6.90
C THR A 627 14.01 -11.51 6.74
N VAL A 628 13.25 -10.47 7.05
CA VAL A 628 13.71 -9.07 7.01
C VAL A 628 13.75 -8.56 8.45
N THR A 629 14.93 -8.20 8.91
CA THR A 629 15.14 -7.58 10.23
C THR A 629 15.39 -6.09 10.04
N ASP A 630 14.58 -5.26 10.66
CA ASP A 630 14.78 -3.81 10.66
C ASP A 630 15.83 -3.37 11.70
N ILE A 631 16.10 -2.06 11.76
CA ILE A 631 17.09 -1.47 12.67
C ILE A 631 16.74 -1.61 14.16
N ASP A 632 15.46 -1.79 14.49
CA ASP A 632 15.00 -2.00 15.87
C ASP A 632 15.01 -3.50 16.25
N GLY A 633 15.36 -4.38 15.31
CA GLY A 633 15.36 -5.83 15.49
C GLY A 633 13.99 -6.47 15.26
N ASN A 634 13.00 -5.72 14.77
CA ASN A 634 11.70 -6.28 14.42
C ASN A 634 11.84 -7.14 13.17
N VAL A 635 11.14 -8.28 13.15
CA VAL A 635 11.27 -9.28 12.11
C VAL A 635 9.97 -9.41 11.32
N THR A 636 10.07 -9.26 10.00
CA THR A 636 8.99 -9.56 9.06
C THR A 636 9.41 -10.72 8.17
N GLU A 637 8.52 -11.70 7.97
CA GLU A 637 8.77 -12.85 7.12
C GLU A 637 7.91 -12.79 5.85
N HIS A 638 8.57 -12.91 4.70
CA HIS A 638 7.92 -12.90 3.39
C HIS A 638 8.00 -14.29 2.75
N TYR A 639 6.84 -14.88 2.48
CA TYR A 639 6.70 -16.19 1.87
C TYR A 639 6.29 -16.04 0.41
N TYR A 640 7.00 -16.70 -0.49
CA TYR A 640 6.82 -16.50 -1.92
C TYR A 640 6.89 -17.78 -2.76
N GLY A 641 6.26 -17.73 -3.93
CA GLY A 641 6.22 -18.79 -4.92
C GLY A 641 7.55 -19.00 -5.65
N ILE A 642 7.65 -20.06 -6.46
CA ILE A 642 8.88 -20.32 -7.23
C ILE A 642 9.21 -19.22 -8.25
N THR A 643 8.20 -18.48 -8.71
CA THR A 643 8.33 -17.31 -9.59
C THR A 643 8.39 -15.97 -8.83
N GLY A 644 8.53 -16.01 -7.50
CA GLY A 644 8.77 -14.83 -6.67
C GLY A 644 7.54 -14.07 -6.17
N TYR A 645 6.32 -14.55 -6.44
CA TYR A 645 5.09 -13.91 -5.99
C TYR A 645 4.85 -14.17 -4.51
N THR A 646 4.68 -13.11 -3.72
CA THR A 646 4.38 -13.20 -2.29
C THR A 646 2.96 -13.74 -2.10
N TYR A 647 2.80 -14.73 -1.22
CA TYR A 647 1.50 -15.33 -0.87
C TYR A 647 1.18 -15.24 0.63
N ARG A 648 2.17 -14.97 1.48
CA ARG A 648 1.98 -14.80 2.93
C ARG A 648 3.03 -13.85 3.48
N ILE A 649 2.60 -12.97 4.38
CA ILE A 649 3.48 -12.05 5.13
C ILE A 649 3.17 -12.23 6.61
N ILE A 650 4.21 -12.28 7.44
CA ILE A 650 4.07 -12.31 8.89
C ILE A 650 4.82 -11.13 9.47
N TYR A 651 4.10 -10.27 10.17
CA TYR A 651 4.61 -9.03 10.76
C TYR A 651 5.26 -9.30 12.13
N PRO A 652 6.01 -8.33 12.68
CA PRO A 652 6.69 -8.48 13.97
C PRO A 652 5.78 -8.79 15.16
N ASP A 653 4.51 -8.39 15.08
CA ASP A 653 3.48 -8.68 16.08
C ASP A 653 2.79 -10.05 15.87
N ASN A 654 3.28 -10.85 14.91
CA ASN A 654 2.75 -12.15 14.47
C ASN A 654 1.41 -12.09 13.72
N LEU A 655 0.86 -10.91 13.45
CA LEU A 655 -0.27 -10.79 12.54
C LEU A 655 0.17 -11.15 11.12
N GLN A 656 -0.77 -11.63 10.31
CA GLN A 656 -0.43 -12.21 9.01
C GLN A 656 -1.41 -11.83 7.92
N GLU A 657 -0.88 -11.68 6.72
CA GLU A 657 -1.64 -11.34 5.52
C GLU A 657 -1.40 -12.41 4.45
N TRP A 658 -2.44 -12.75 3.68
CA TRP A 658 -2.39 -13.83 2.70
C TRP A 658 -2.96 -13.42 1.34
N PHE A 659 -2.31 -13.91 0.27
CA PHE A 659 -2.71 -13.68 -1.11
C PHE A 659 -2.89 -15.01 -1.84
N PHE A 660 -4.06 -15.21 -2.44
CA PHE A 660 -4.36 -16.33 -3.32
C PHE A 660 -4.43 -15.82 -4.75
N ARG A 661 -3.87 -16.60 -5.68
CA ARG A 661 -3.75 -16.21 -7.08
C ARG A 661 -4.25 -17.29 -8.01
N ASP A 662 -4.69 -16.91 -9.20
CA ASP A 662 -4.90 -17.83 -10.31
C ASP A 662 -3.58 -18.17 -11.03
N ASP A 663 -3.66 -18.92 -12.13
CA ASP A 663 -2.48 -19.32 -12.92
C ASP A 663 -1.87 -18.13 -13.70
N ALA A 664 -2.69 -17.12 -14.03
CA ALA A 664 -2.27 -15.82 -14.59
C ALA A 664 -1.67 -14.86 -13.54
N LYS A 665 -1.54 -15.33 -12.30
CA LYS A 665 -1.01 -14.60 -11.14
C LYS A 665 -1.83 -13.38 -10.71
N ASN A 666 -3.09 -13.27 -11.13
CA ASN A 666 -4.03 -12.28 -10.58
C ASN A 666 -4.43 -12.66 -9.15
N ILE A 667 -4.63 -11.68 -8.26
CA ILE A 667 -5.07 -11.95 -6.88
C ILE A 667 -6.55 -12.30 -6.88
N THR A 668 -6.92 -13.56 -6.67
CA THR A 668 -8.32 -14.00 -6.58
C THR A 668 -8.89 -13.82 -5.17
N SER A 669 -8.02 -13.76 -4.16
CA SER A 669 -8.41 -13.40 -2.80
C SER A 669 -7.26 -12.83 -1.99
N HIS A 670 -7.58 -11.82 -1.19
CA HIS A 670 -6.72 -11.22 -0.20
C HIS A 670 -7.36 -11.35 1.17
N VAL A 671 -6.63 -11.92 2.12
CA VAL A 671 -7.02 -11.99 3.54
C VAL A 671 -6.09 -11.07 4.32
N ALA A 672 -6.65 -10.00 4.89
CA ALA A 672 -5.93 -9.03 5.70
C ALA A 672 -5.61 -9.57 7.11
N THR A 673 -4.80 -8.82 7.88
CA THR A 673 -4.35 -9.20 9.23
C THR A 673 -5.50 -9.42 10.21
N ASP A 674 -6.61 -8.72 10.00
CA ASP A 674 -7.81 -8.82 10.82
C ASP A 674 -8.77 -9.94 10.39
N GLY A 675 -8.40 -10.77 9.41
CA GLY A 675 -9.24 -11.85 8.90
C GLY A 675 -10.41 -11.40 8.02
N THR A 676 -10.42 -10.13 7.60
CA THR A 676 -11.30 -9.68 6.52
C THR A 676 -10.80 -10.20 5.18
N GLU A 677 -11.73 -10.51 4.29
CA GLU A 677 -11.44 -11.11 2.99
C GLU A 677 -12.00 -10.20 1.90
N THR A 678 -11.17 -9.92 0.90
CA THR A 678 -11.63 -9.38 -0.39
C THR A 678 -11.41 -10.42 -1.47
N VAL A 679 -12.42 -10.63 -2.32
CA VAL A 679 -12.42 -11.61 -3.40
C VAL A 679 -12.56 -10.90 -4.74
N TYR A 680 -11.76 -11.32 -5.71
CA TYR A 680 -11.77 -10.78 -7.07
C TYR A 680 -12.04 -11.87 -8.10
N SER A 681 -12.69 -11.49 -9.20
CA SER A 681 -12.74 -12.29 -10.42
C SER A 681 -12.22 -11.47 -11.60
N TYR A 682 -11.71 -12.15 -12.61
CA TYR A 682 -11.08 -11.54 -13.76
C TYR A 682 -11.60 -12.14 -15.06
N ASP A 683 -11.53 -11.37 -16.15
CA ASP A 683 -11.65 -11.91 -17.50
C ASP A 683 -10.33 -12.55 -17.97
N GLU A 684 -10.33 -13.09 -19.20
CA GLU A 684 -9.14 -13.72 -19.81
C GLU A 684 -7.99 -12.73 -20.06
N ARG A 685 -8.27 -11.41 -20.08
CA ARG A 685 -7.27 -10.36 -20.27
C ARG A 685 -6.78 -9.79 -18.94
N GLY A 686 -7.31 -10.23 -17.80
CA GLY A 686 -6.88 -9.81 -16.47
C GLY A 686 -7.60 -8.55 -15.96
N ASN A 687 -8.68 -8.11 -16.60
CA ASN A 687 -9.52 -7.03 -16.08
C ASN A 687 -10.38 -7.54 -14.93
N VAL A 688 -10.53 -6.75 -13.86
CA VAL A 688 -11.33 -7.12 -12.69
C VAL A 688 -12.82 -7.06 -13.05
N LEU A 689 -13.51 -8.20 -13.10
CA LEU A 689 -14.95 -8.28 -13.36
C LEU A 689 -15.79 -8.07 -12.11
N THR A 690 -15.32 -8.56 -10.96
CA THR A 690 -16.02 -8.39 -9.68
C THR A 690 -15.06 -8.15 -8.54
N THR A 691 -15.50 -7.35 -7.57
CA THR A 691 -14.85 -7.22 -6.26
C THR A 691 -15.91 -7.44 -5.19
N MET A 692 -15.69 -8.42 -4.31
CA MET A 692 -16.56 -8.72 -3.17
C MET A 692 -15.79 -8.52 -1.88
N GLN A 693 -16.29 -7.63 -1.01
CA GLN A 693 -15.68 -7.30 0.28
C GLN A 693 -16.19 -8.20 1.41
N ALA A 694 -15.64 -8.03 2.62
CA ALA A 694 -15.87 -8.92 3.74
C ALA A 694 -17.30 -8.90 4.30
N ASP A 695 -18.03 -7.80 4.11
CA ASP A 695 -19.45 -7.66 4.47
C ASP A 695 -20.41 -8.20 3.39
N GLY A 696 -19.89 -8.66 2.25
CA GLY A 696 -20.65 -9.14 1.10
C GLY A 696 -20.94 -8.06 0.04
N ALA A 697 -20.54 -6.81 0.25
CA ALA A 697 -20.63 -5.76 -0.75
C ALA A 697 -19.93 -6.20 -2.04
N THR A 698 -20.68 -6.24 -3.15
CA THR A 698 -20.15 -6.70 -4.44
C THR A 698 -20.29 -5.60 -5.49
N THR A 699 -19.17 -5.23 -6.11
CA THR A 699 -19.11 -4.34 -7.28
C THR A 699 -18.83 -5.17 -8.53
N TYR A 700 -19.50 -4.83 -9.63
CA TYR A 700 -19.34 -5.45 -10.94
C TYR A 700 -18.79 -4.44 -11.94
N PHE A 701 -17.94 -4.90 -12.85
CA PHE A 701 -17.32 -4.09 -13.89
C PHE A 701 -17.49 -4.75 -15.26
N GLU A 702 -17.70 -3.94 -16.28
CA GLU A 702 -17.86 -4.36 -17.68
C GLU A 702 -16.84 -3.60 -18.52
N TYR A 703 -16.09 -4.33 -19.35
CA TYR A 703 -15.07 -3.79 -20.24
C TYR A 703 -15.40 -4.11 -21.69
N ASP A 704 -14.97 -3.26 -22.62
CA ASP A 704 -15.03 -3.53 -24.05
C ASP A 704 -13.86 -4.40 -24.53
N GLU A 705 -13.69 -4.54 -25.86
CA GLU A 705 -12.59 -5.31 -26.45
C GLU A 705 -11.23 -4.62 -26.33
N GLN A 706 -11.19 -3.34 -25.96
CA GLN A 706 -10.01 -2.50 -25.82
C GLN A 706 -9.58 -2.34 -24.35
N ASP A 707 -10.16 -3.13 -23.43
CA ASP A 707 -9.92 -3.09 -21.97
C ASP A 707 -10.38 -1.78 -21.31
N GLN A 708 -11.31 -1.05 -21.92
CA GLN A 708 -11.86 0.18 -21.35
C GLN A 708 -13.11 -0.13 -20.54
N LEU A 709 -13.24 0.50 -19.35
CA LEU A 709 -14.38 0.31 -18.46
C LEU A 709 -15.63 1.00 -19.03
N ILE A 710 -16.58 0.25 -19.57
CA ILE A 710 -17.82 0.77 -20.17
C ILE A 710 -19.02 0.73 -19.22
N GLY A 711 -18.96 -0.07 -18.15
CA GLY A 711 -20.05 -0.23 -17.21
C GLY A 711 -19.58 -0.60 -15.81
N MET A 712 -20.26 -0.10 -14.79
CA MET A 712 -20.04 -0.49 -13.39
C MET A 712 -21.37 -0.59 -12.65
N VAL A 713 -21.52 -1.62 -11.82
CA VAL A 713 -22.61 -1.74 -10.86
C VAL A 713 -22.03 -1.73 -9.46
N ASP A 714 -22.33 -0.68 -8.69
CA ASP A 714 -21.87 -0.57 -7.30
C ASP A 714 -22.62 -1.54 -6.36
N ALA A 715 -22.16 -1.63 -5.11
CA ALA A 715 -22.74 -2.56 -4.14
C ALA A 715 -24.17 -2.19 -3.70
N GLU A 716 -24.60 -0.96 -3.95
CA GLU A 716 -25.98 -0.47 -3.74
C GLU A 716 -26.85 -0.59 -5.00
N GLN A 717 -26.32 -1.24 -6.05
CA GLN A 717 -26.95 -1.47 -7.36
C GLN A 717 -27.08 -0.22 -8.25
N GLY A 718 -26.37 0.86 -7.92
CA GLY A 718 -26.20 2.02 -8.79
C GLY A 718 -25.41 1.63 -10.03
N ARG A 719 -25.86 2.09 -11.21
CA ARG A 719 -25.30 1.72 -12.51
C ARG A 719 -24.66 2.93 -13.18
N TRP A 720 -23.38 2.81 -13.48
CA TRP A 720 -22.60 3.81 -14.20
C TRP A 720 -22.27 3.29 -15.59
N PHE A 721 -22.32 4.16 -16.59
CA PHE A 721 -21.90 3.83 -17.96
C PHE A 721 -20.90 4.84 -18.48
N LYS A 722 -19.98 4.37 -19.32
CA LYS A 722 -18.95 5.18 -19.98
C LYS A 722 -18.90 4.87 -21.45
N GLN A 723 -18.59 5.87 -22.27
CA GLN A 723 -18.39 5.73 -23.70
C GLN A 723 -17.09 6.42 -24.11
N TYR A 724 -16.36 5.78 -25.02
CA TYR A 724 -15.06 6.23 -25.50
C TYR A 724 -15.08 6.50 -27.00
N ASP A 725 -14.20 7.37 -27.47
CA ASP A 725 -13.88 7.52 -28.90
C ASP A 725 -12.87 6.44 -29.36
N GLY A 726 -12.57 6.40 -30.66
CA GLY A 726 -11.62 5.44 -31.24
C GLY A 726 -10.16 5.63 -30.83
N SER A 727 -9.83 6.75 -30.16
CA SER A 727 -8.50 7.02 -29.58
C SER A 727 -8.46 6.70 -28.08
N GLY A 728 -9.57 6.22 -27.52
CA GLY A 728 -9.72 5.82 -26.14
C GLY A 728 -10.03 6.96 -25.15
N ASN A 729 -10.43 8.14 -25.64
CA ASN A 729 -10.83 9.25 -24.77
C ASN A 729 -12.28 9.10 -24.31
N LEU A 730 -12.58 9.38 -23.03
CA LEU A 730 -13.92 9.27 -22.44
C LEU A 730 -14.83 10.39 -22.97
N ILE A 731 -15.75 10.12 -23.89
CA ILE A 731 -16.64 11.16 -24.46
C ILE A 731 -17.95 11.35 -23.69
N LYS A 732 -18.34 10.36 -22.87
CA LYS A 732 -19.61 10.40 -22.14
C LYS A 732 -19.59 9.54 -20.87
N GLU A 733 -20.15 10.05 -19.80
CA GLU A 733 -20.40 9.34 -18.54
C GLU A 733 -21.88 9.49 -18.15
N ILE A 734 -22.49 8.40 -17.68
CA ILE A 734 -23.90 8.35 -17.27
C ILE A 734 -23.99 7.84 -15.84
N ASP A 735 -24.59 8.62 -14.96
CA ASP A 735 -24.76 8.29 -13.53
C ASP A 735 -25.94 7.32 -13.28
N PRO A 736 -26.14 6.82 -12.04
CA PRO A 736 -27.24 5.92 -11.70
C PRO A 736 -28.65 6.53 -11.84
N LEU A 737 -28.77 7.86 -11.88
CA LEU A 737 -30.01 8.60 -12.12
C LEU A 737 -30.22 8.89 -13.62
N LYS A 738 -29.30 8.46 -14.49
CA LYS A 738 -29.27 8.66 -15.94
C LYS A 738 -28.93 10.10 -16.37
N HIS A 739 -28.28 10.86 -15.51
CA HIS A 739 -27.72 12.16 -15.87
C HIS A 739 -26.42 11.96 -16.67
N GLU A 740 -26.24 12.76 -17.71
CA GLU A 740 -25.14 12.60 -18.66
C GLU A 740 -24.13 13.73 -18.53
N THR A 741 -22.85 13.39 -18.45
CA THR A 741 -21.73 14.34 -18.60
C THR A 741 -20.96 14.00 -19.86
N GLY A 742 -20.79 14.99 -20.74
CA GLY A 742 -20.08 14.85 -22.02
C GLY A 742 -18.71 15.52 -22.01
N TYR A 743 -17.77 14.98 -22.78
CA TYR A 743 -16.42 15.51 -22.91
C TYR A 743 -16.02 15.63 -24.38
N ALA A 744 -15.30 16.70 -24.72
CA ALA A 744 -14.71 16.89 -26.05
C ALA A 744 -13.19 17.04 -25.94
N TYR A 745 -12.45 16.60 -26.96
CA TYR A 745 -10.99 16.54 -26.95
C TYR A 745 -10.38 17.24 -28.18
N ASN A 746 -9.16 17.76 -28.04
CA ASN A 746 -8.35 18.17 -29.19
C ASN A 746 -7.53 16.97 -29.75
N SER A 747 -6.75 17.20 -30.80
CA SER A 747 -5.91 16.16 -31.42
C SER A 747 -4.79 15.63 -30.53
N MET A 748 -4.47 16.30 -29.42
CA MET A 748 -3.53 15.82 -28.40
C MET A 748 -4.20 14.93 -27.33
N GLY A 749 -5.52 14.69 -27.41
CA GLY A 749 -6.26 13.96 -26.39
C GLY A 749 -6.50 14.79 -25.12
N LEU A 750 -6.40 16.12 -25.18
CA LEU A 750 -6.67 17.01 -24.05
C LEU A 750 -8.13 17.49 -24.07
N VAL A 751 -8.79 17.49 -22.91
CA VAL A 751 -10.20 17.88 -22.76
C VAL A 751 -10.38 19.36 -23.07
N THR A 752 -11.16 19.70 -24.08
CA THR A 752 -11.48 21.09 -24.49
C THR A 752 -12.85 21.58 -24.01
N SER A 753 -13.76 20.66 -23.71
CA SER A 753 -15.12 20.97 -23.23
C SER A 753 -15.62 19.89 -22.28
N ILE A 754 -16.26 20.29 -21.19
CA ILE A 754 -17.03 19.42 -20.29
C ILE A 754 -18.45 19.97 -20.23
N THR A 755 -19.43 19.18 -20.63
CA THR A 755 -20.85 19.56 -20.61
C THR A 755 -21.57 18.72 -19.57
N ASP A 756 -22.12 19.35 -18.55
CA ASP A 756 -22.92 18.67 -17.52
C ASP A 756 -24.35 18.34 -17.99
N ALA A 757 -25.11 17.64 -17.14
CA ALA A 757 -26.45 17.17 -17.46
C ALA A 757 -27.50 18.30 -17.61
N LYS A 758 -27.22 19.51 -17.11
CA LYS A 758 -28.06 20.70 -17.29
C LYS A 758 -27.65 21.51 -18.54
N GLY A 759 -26.60 21.08 -19.24
CA GLY A 759 -26.03 21.77 -20.40
C GLY A 759 -25.02 22.87 -20.05
N GLY A 760 -24.61 22.98 -18.78
CA GLY A 760 -23.52 23.85 -18.37
C GLY A 760 -22.20 23.39 -19.00
N ASN A 761 -21.48 24.33 -19.63
CA ASN A 761 -20.26 24.01 -20.39
C ASN A 761 -19.03 24.68 -19.76
N LYS A 762 -18.02 23.86 -19.44
CA LYS A 762 -16.68 24.33 -19.07
C LYS A 762 -15.76 24.19 -20.27
N ALA A 763 -15.07 25.27 -20.66
CA ALA A 763 -14.18 25.28 -21.82
C ALA A 763 -12.70 25.40 -21.40
N LEU A 764 -11.84 24.62 -22.05
CA LEU A 764 -10.40 24.59 -21.80
C LEU A 764 -9.63 24.82 -23.11
N LYS A 765 -8.56 25.60 -23.06
CA LYS A 765 -7.67 25.85 -24.21
C LYS A 765 -6.23 25.57 -23.84
N TYR A 766 -5.46 25.06 -24.80
CA TYR A 766 -4.08 24.66 -24.62
C TYR A 766 -3.18 25.28 -25.68
N ASP A 767 -1.88 25.40 -25.39
CA ASP A 767 -0.85 25.70 -26.39
C ASP A 767 -0.42 24.43 -27.16
N ASP A 768 0.47 24.59 -28.13
CA ASP A 768 0.99 23.48 -28.96
C ASP A 768 1.87 22.50 -28.17
N GLN A 769 2.28 22.86 -26.95
CA GLN A 769 3.01 22.03 -26.00
C GLN A 769 2.06 21.36 -24.98
N GLY A 770 0.75 21.60 -25.09
CA GLY A 770 -0.28 21.03 -24.24
C GLY A 770 -0.41 21.66 -22.86
N ASN A 771 0.19 22.84 -22.61
CA ASN A 771 -0.03 23.59 -21.37
C ASN A 771 -1.39 24.32 -21.42
N LEU A 772 -2.10 24.38 -20.29
CA LEU A 772 -3.43 24.99 -20.20
C LEU A 772 -3.36 26.52 -20.31
N LEU A 773 -3.77 27.11 -21.42
CA LEU A 773 -3.79 28.57 -21.60
C LEU A 773 -4.97 29.25 -20.91
N SER A 774 -6.15 28.63 -20.91
CA SER A 774 -7.35 29.20 -20.29
C SER A 774 -8.37 28.16 -19.88
N TYR A 775 -9.12 28.46 -18.82
CA TYR A 775 -10.27 27.72 -18.32
C TYR A 775 -11.42 28.72 -18.17
N THR A 776 -12.54 28.43 -18.81
CA THR A 776 -13.78 29.18 -18.68
C THR A 776 -14.81 28.29 -18.03
N ASP A 777 -15.36 28.71 -16.88
CA ASP A 777 -16.45 27.98 -16.24
C ASP A 777 -17.79 28.13 -16.97
N CYS A 778 -18.82 27.42 -16.52
CA CYS A 778 -20.16 27.47 -17.11
C CYS A 778 -20.91 28.80 -16.91
N SER A 779 -20.34 29.73 -16.12
CA SER A 779 -20.82 31.10 -15.96
C SER A 779 -20.04 32.10 -16.83
N GLY A 780 -19.12 31.62 -17.68
CA GLY A 780 -18.31 32.43 -18.59
C GLY A 780 -17.11 33.13 -17.95
N LYS A 781 -16.72 32.75 -16.72
CA LYS A 781 -15.59 33.38 -16.01
C LYS A 781 -14.29 32.67 -16.37
N GLU A 782 -13.32 33.44 -16.84
CA GLU A 782 -12.09 32.92 -17.46
C GLU A 782 -10.87 33.13 -16.56
N THR A 783 -10.13 32.05 -16.30
CA THR A 783 -8.78 32.08 -15.73
C THR A 783 -7.75 31.75 -16.82
N LYS A 784 -6.60 32.43 -16.82
CA LYS A 784 -5.54 32.24 -17.81
C LYS A 784 -4.20 31.92 -17.17
N TRP A 785 -3.40 31.11 -17.85
CA TRP A 785 -2.03 30.82 -17.46
C TRP A 785 -1.07 31.22 -18.58
N GLN A 786 0.14 31.60 -18.18
CA GLN A 786 1.27 31.80 -19.08
C GLN A 786 2.43 30.95 -18.58
N TYR A 787 3.19 30.39 -19.51
CA TYR A 787 4.31 29.49 -19.21
C TYR A 787 5.62 30.06 -19.74
N ASP A 788 6.73 29.62 -19.16
CA ASP A 788 8.07 29.84 -19.72
C ASP A 788 8.45 28.77 -20.75
N GLU A 789 9.65 28.88 -21.33
CA GLU A 789 10.13 27.93 -22.36
C GLU A 789 10.28 26.49 -21.86
N ARG A 790 10.18 26.25 -20.56
CA ARG A 790 10.28 24.94 -19.90
C ARG A 790 8.92 24.39 -19.48
N GLY A 791 7.82 25.07 -19.83
CA GLY A 791 6.47 24.67 -19.46
C GLY A 791 6.12 24.95 -17.99
N ARG A 792 6.89 25.80 -17.28
CA ARG A 792 6.58 26.18 -15.90
C ARG A 792 5.71 27.42 -15.87
N VAL A 793 4.79 27.51 -14.91
CA VAL A 793 3.86 28.64 -14.79
C VAL A 793 4.62 29.92 -14.50
N LYS A 794 4.54 30.89 -15.40
CA LYS A 794 5.10 32.25 -15.24
C LYS A 794 4.09 33.21 -14.63
N SER A 795 2.80 33.04 -14.96
CA SER A 795 1.73 33.83 -14.34
C SER A 795 0.36 33.19 -14.43
N VAL A 796 -0.49 33.52 -13.46
CA VAL A 796 -1.92 33.17 -13.44
C VAL A 796 -2.75 34.45 -13.34
N GLU A 797 -3.65 34.66 -14.30
CA GLU A 797 -4.61 35.78 -14.34
C GLU A 797 -6.02 35.23 -14.07
N ASN A 798 -6.68 35.71 -13.02
CA ASN A 798 -8.05 35.30 -12.71
C ASN A 798 -9.11 36.10 -13.51
N ALA A 799 -10.40 35.79 -13.31
CA ALA A 799 -11.49 36.42 -14.06
C ALA A 799 -11.61 37.95 -13.81
N LEU A 800 -11.12 38.45 -12.67
CA LEU A 800 -11.03 39.89 -12.37
C LEU A 800 -9.77 40.56 -12.93
N LYS A 801 -8.98 39.88 -13.76
CA LYS A 801 -7.72 40.38 -14.33
C LYS A 801 -6.62 40.63 -13.31
N GLN A 802 -6.71 39.99 -12.14
CA GLN A 802 -5.67 40.02 -11.12
C GLN A 802 -4.62 38.95 -11.42
N LYS A 803 -3.33 39.32 -11.32
CA LYS A 803 -2.22 38.50 -11.80
C LYS A 803 -1.25 38.12 -10.67
N ASN A 804 -1.03 36.83 -10.47
CA ASN A 804 0.13 36.31 -9.72
C ASN A 804 1.27 36.02 -10.71
N GLU A 805 2.51 36.38 -10.36
CA GLU A 805 3.70 36.18 -11.17
C GLU A 805 4.71 35.31 -10.42
N TYR A 806 5.26 34.29 -11.09
CA TYR A 806 6.17 33.31 -10.52
C TYR A 806 7.54 33.45 -11.16
N PHE A 807 8.58 33.44 -10.34
CA PHE A 807 9.97 33.63 -10.76
C PHE A 807 10.80 32.43 -10.32
N TYR A 808 11.54 31.86 -11.26
CA TYR A 808 12.41 30.71 -11.03
C TYR A 808 13.87 31.12 -11.14
N THR A 809 14.72 30.42 -10.40
CA THR A 809 16.18 30.63 -10.40
C THR A 809 16.73 30.41 -11.81
N GLU A 810 17.41 31.41 -12.36
CA GLU A 810 18.03 31.41 -13.70
C GLU A 810 19.44 30.78 -13.68
N ILE A 811 19.95 30.32 -14.83
CA ILE A 811 21.35 29.89 -14.93
C ILE A 811 22.22 31.15 -14.83
N THR A 812 23.04 31.25 -13.79
CA THR A 812 24.03 32.31 -13.69
C THR A 812 25.43 31.71 -13.74
N THR A 813 26.32 32.31 -14.53
CA THR A 813 27.73 31.92 -14.63
C THR A 813 28.62 32.57 -13.57
N GLY A 814 28.05 33.41 -12.70
CA GLY A 814 28.74 34.10 -11.60
C GLY A 814 28.38 33.52 -10.24
N GLN A 815 29.23 33.77 -9.23
CA GLN A 815 28.88 33.49 -7.83
C GLN A 815 27.79 34.47 -7.39
N GLY A 816 26.55 34.01 -7.33
CA GLY A 816 25.44 34.75 -6.72
C GLY A 816 25.54 34.74 -5.19
N GLU A 817 25.05 35.78 -4.54
CA GLU A 817 24.86 35.76 -3.08
C GLU A 817 23.55 35.03 -2.74
N PRO A 818 23.55 34.15 -1.73
CA PRO A 818 22.32 33.54 -1.24
C PRO A 818 21.28 34.58 -0.82
N ILE A 819 20.00 34.33 -1.10
CA ILE A 819 18.87 35.17 -0.65
C ILE A 819 18.94 35.39 0.87
N ILE A 820 19.34 34.35 1.59
CA ILE A 820 19.58 34.37 3.03
C ILE A 820 21.00 33.89 3.30
N LYS A 821 21.81 34.76 3.92
CA LYS A 821 23.18 34.44 4.31
C LYS A 821 23.24 33.16 5.16
N GLY A 822 24.08 32.21 4.73
CA GLY A 822 24.29 30.91 5.41
C GLY A 822 23.42 29.77 4.89
N LEU A 823 22.50 30.03 3.96
CA LEU A 823 21.77 28.99 3.20
C LEU A 823 22.40 28.82 1.80
N PRO A 824 22.19 27.68 1.13
CA PRO A 824 22.65 27.49 -0.24
C PRO A 824 21.92 28.43 -1.21
N LEU A 825 22.51 28.60 -2.40
CA LEU A 825 21.78 29.10 -3.56
C LEU A 825 20.75 28.06 -3.97
N ASN A 826 19.60 28.52 -4.45
CA ASN A 826 18.66 27.64 -5.12
C ASN A 826 19.34 26.97 -6.31
N ALA A 827 19.04 25.69 -6.51
CA ALA A 827 19.41 25.04 -7.74
C ALA A 827 18.69 25.73 -8.90
N PHE A 828 19.34 25.71 -10.06
CA PHE A 828 18.75 26.24 -11.27
C PHE A 828 17.34 25.65 -11.46
N GLY A 829 16.39 26.51 -11.81
CA GLY A 829 15.04 26.10 -12.13
C GLY A 829 14.05 25.97 -10.96
N GLN A 830 14.51 26.10 -9.71
CA GLN A 830 13.65 26.11 -8.53
C GLN A 830 12.90 27.44 -8.36
N LEU A 831 11.69 27.40 -7.77
CA LEU A 831 10.89 28.59 -7.48
C LEU A 831 11.65 29.49 -6.49
N GLU A 832 11.86 30.74 -6.88
CA GLU A 832 12.62 31.72 -6.09
C GLU A 832 11.69 32.73 -5.44
N LYS A 833 10.64 33.16 -6.15
CA LYS A 833 9.77 34.26 -5.71
C LYS A 833 8.38 34.19 -6.34
N ILE A 834 7.39 34.64 -5.57
CA ILE A 834 6.04 34.96 -6.05
C ILE A 834 5.77 36.45 -5.85
N LYS A 835 5.13 37.07 -6.84
CA LYS A 835 4.60 38.44 -6.75
C LYS A 835 3.08 38.40 -6.93
N HIS A 836 2.36 38.90 -5.95
CA HIS A 836 0.91 38.91 -5.91
C HIS A 836 0.31 40.14 -6.62
N PRO A 837 -1.02 40.16 -6.89
CA PRO A 837 -1.67 41.26 -7.59
C PRO A 837 -1.58 42.61 -6.86
N ASP A 838 -1.48 42.60 -5.53
CA ASP A 838 -1.32 43.80 -4.70
C ASP A 838 0.15 44.31 -4.65
N GLY A 839 1.06 43.63 -5.35
CA GLY A 839 2.49 43.95 -5.40
C GLY A 839 3.31 43.42 -4.23
N SER A 840 2.70 42.69 -3.29
CA SER A 840 3.43 41.96 -2.26
C SER A 840 4.28 40.84 -2.89
N ILE A 841 5.40 40.55 -2.24
CA ILE A 841 6.44 39.66 -2.75
C ILE A 841 6.89 38.74 -1.62
N GLU A 842 6.98 37.45 -1.91
CA GLU A 842 7.58 36.44 -1.04
C GLU A 842 8.73 35.72 -1.73
N HIS A 843 9.69 35.22 -0.96
CA HIS A 843 10.85 34.48 -1.46
C HIS A 843 10.97 33.10 -0.84
N PHE A 844 11.54 32.16 -1.61
CA PHE A 844 11.72 30.76 -1.22
C PHE A 844 13.16 30.32 -1.46
N VAL A 845 13.73 29.64 -0.46
CA VAL A 845 15.05 29.01 -0.57
C VAL A 845 14.89 27.51 -0.42
N HIS A 846 15.47 26.72 -1.31
CA HIS A 846 15.39 25.26 -1.32
C HIS A 846 16.77 24.61 -1.28
N ASP A 847 16.81 23.32 -0.96
CA ASP A 847 18.00 22.49 -1.15
C ASP A 847 18.01 21.79 -2.53
N ALA A 848 19.00 20.94 -2.78
CA ALA A 848 19.15 20.24 -4.06
C ALA A 848 18.04 19.20 -4.36
N GLU A 849 17.30 18.75 -3.36
CA GLU A 849 16.12 17.86 -3.50
C GLU A 849 14.81 18.66 -3.66
N GLY A 850 14.88 20.00 -3.66
CA GLY A 850 13.71 20.86 -3.77
C GLY A 850 12.93 21.04 -2.46
N ARG A 851 13.52 20.67 -1.31
CA ARG A 851 12.90 20.87 0.01
C ARG A 851 13.09 22.32 0.46
N LEU A 852 12.06 22.92 1.09
CA LEU A 852 12.08 24.32 1.52
C LEU A 852 13.00 24.52 2.74
N LEU A 853 14.05 25.33 2.61
CA LEU A 853 14.94 25.73 3.71
C LEU A 853 14.53 27.05 4.37
N ALA A 854 13.89 27.94 3.62
CA ALA A 854 13.37 29.19 4.18
C ALA A 854 12.27 29.83 3.33
N HIS A 855 11.36 30.52 4.01
CA HIS A 855 10.34 31.41 3.44
C HIS A 855 10.55 32.82 3.99
N VAL A 856 10.58 33.81 3.09
CA VAL A 856 10.64 35.24 3.43
C VAL A 856 9.33 35.89 3.03
N ASP A 857 8.60 36.41 4.01
CA ASP A 857 7.31 37.06 3.79
C ASP A 857 7.45 38.49 3.21
N PRO A 858 6.34 39.13 2.79
CA PRO A 858 6.37 40.52 2.30
C PRO A 858 6.86 41.60 3.28
N LYS A 859 6.95 41.30 4.59
CA LYS A 859 7.55 42.16 5.63
C LYS A 859 9.01 41.81 5.93
N GLN A 860 9.61 40.88 5.18
CA GLN A 860 10.97 40.37 5.39
C GLN A 860 11.14 39.52 6.65
N HIS A 861 10.06 39.02 7.23
CA HIS A 861 10.14 38.01 8.27
C HIS A 861 10.55 36.67 7.66
N ILE A 862 11.39 35.92 8.37
CA ILE A 862 12.00 34.70 7.87
C ILE A 862 11.56 33.52 8.72
N THR A 863 10.92 32.54 8.10
CA THR A 863 10.73 31.20 8.69
C THR A 863 11.74 30.25 8.07
N LYS A 864 12.50 29.52 8.88
CA LYS A 864 13.53 28.57 8.44
C LYS A 864 13.16 27.14 8.78
N TYR A 865 13.59 26.22 7.94
CA TYR A 865 13.40 24.79 8.10
C TYR A 865 14.75 24.10 8.01
N GLU A 866 14.99 23.16 8.91
CA GLU A 866 16.15 22.28 8.90
C GLU A 866 15.63 20.84 8.77
N TYR A 867 16.37 20.02 8.05
CA TYR A 867 16.08 18.60 7.87
C TYR A 867 17.17 17.76 8.51
N ASP A 868 16.83 16.58 9.01
CA ASP A 868 17.82 15.60 9.39
C ASP A 868 18.47 14.96 8.16
N ALA A 869 19.46 14.10 8.41
CA ALA A 869 20.16 13.40 7.35
C ALA A 869 19.23 12.49 6.54
N ALA A 870 18.08 12.05 7.08
CA ALA A 870 17.18 11.11 6.42
C ALA A 870 16.16 11.76 5.48
N GLY A 871 16.13 13.09 5.42
CA GLY A 871 15.14 13.78 4.60
C GLY A 871 14.08 14.52 5.41
N LEU A 872 13.93 14.20 6.70
CA LEU A 872 12.77 14.55 7.51
C LEU A 872 12.97 15.88 8.20
N ILE A 873 11.92 16.69 8.34
CA ILE A 873 12.01 17.99 9.03
C ILE A 873 12.50 17.76 10.46
N SER A 874 13.58 18.41 10.88
CA SER A 874 14.16 18.27 12.22
C SER A 874 13.92 19.52 13.08
N LYS A 875 13.73 20.69 12.45
CA LYS A 875 13.48 21.94 13.16
C LYS A 875 12.81 22.98 12.26
N ARG A 876 11.84 23.69 12.83
CA ARG A 876 11.28 24.94 12.29
C ARG A 876 11.70 26.08 13.20
N THR A 877 12.25 27.15 12.63
CA THR A 877 12.55 28.39 13.33
C THR A 877 11.65 29.49 12.79
N ASP A 878 10.84 30.11 13.64
CA ASP A 878 9.93 31.19 13.25
C ASP A 878 10.66 32.55 13.12
N ALA A 879 9.91 33.59 12.76
CA ALA A 879 10.43 34.95 12.59
C ALA A 879 10.93 35.62 13.88
N LEU A 880 10.53 35.12 15.06
CA LEU A 880 11.01 35.56 16.37
C LEU A 880 12.21 34.75 16.87
N ASN A 881 12.70 33.79 16.06
CA ASN A 881 13.72 32.80 16.39
C ASN A 881 13.29 31.78 17.46
N HIS A 882 12.00 31.58 17.67
CA HIS A 882 11.53 30.44 18.45
C HIS A 882 11.59 29.16 17.60
N THR A 883 11.74 28.02 18.26
CA THR A 883 12.03 26.76 17.57
C THR A 883 11.07 25.65 17.97
N LEU A 884 10.44 25.02 16.99
CA LEU A 884 9.78 23.73 17.12
C LEU A 884 10.71 22.66 16.56
N LYS A 885 11.08 21.66 17.38
CA LYS A 885 12.00 20.58 16.98
C LYS A 885 11.25 19.27 16.83
N TYR A 886 11.65 18.49 15.85
CA TYR A 886 11.12 17.19 15.51
C TYR A 886 12.22 16.16 15.70
N GLN A 887 11.87 15.04 16.33
CA GLN A 887 12.77 13.91 16.49
C GLN A 887 12.09 12.67 15.91
N TRP A 888 12.78 12.03 14.97
CA TRP A 888 12.32 10.82 14.32
C TRP A 888 13.12 9.62 14.88
N ASP A 889 12.49 8.45 14.90
CA ASP A 889 13.25 7.22 15.05
C ASP A 889 13.88 6.78 13.72
N ARG A 890 14.69 5.72 13.75
CA ARG A 890 15.40 5.23 12.56
C ARG A 890 14.50 4.47 11.57
N LEU A 891 13.24 4.28 11.91
CA LEU A 891 12.18 3.77 11.03
C LEU A 891 11.34 4.92 10.45
N SER A 892 11.79 6.18 10.60
CA SER A 892 11.14 7.40 10.12
C SER A 892 9.77 7.67 10.75
N ARG A 893 9.53 7.20 11.98
CA ARG A 893 8.33 7.53 12.76
C ARG A 893 8.61 8.68 13.70
N LEU A 894 7.64 9.59 13.88
CA LEU A 894 7.79 10.74 14.76
C LEU A 894 7.86 10.25 16.20
N LYS A 895 8.97 10.51 16.90
CA LYS A 895 9.19 10.07 18.28
C LYS A 895 8.92 11.18 19.30
N ARG A 896 9.27 12.42 18.96
CA ARG A 896 9.11 13.57 19.86
C ARG A 896 8.97 14.89 19.11
N LEU A 897 8.14 15.78 19.63
CA LEU A 897 8.14 17.20 19.33
C LEU A 897 8.65 17.97 20.55
N THR A 898 9.53 18.95 20.36
CA THR A 898 9.89 19.90 21.42
C THR A 898 9.43 21.29 20.99
N ASN A 899 8.45 21.85 21.70
CA ASN A 899 7.89 23.15 21.36
C ASN A 899 8.85 24.31 21.69
N GLU A 900 8.40 25.51 21.39
CA GLU A 900 9.12 26.76 21.52
C GLU A 900 9.49 27.09 22.99
N ASN A 901 8.80 26.51 23.97
CA ASN A 901 9.09 26.62 25.40
C ASN A 901 10.02 25.50 25.93
N GLY A 902 10.37 24.51 25.10
CA GLY A 902 11.14 23.34 25.50
C GLY A 902 10.33 22.18 26.10
N ALA A 903 9.00 22.25 26.08
CA ALA A 903 8.12 21.14 26.49
C ALA A 903 8.08 20.07 25.38
N ASN A 904 7.88 18.81 25.78
CA ASN A 904 7.92 17.67 24.85
C ASN A 904 6.54 17.05 24.65
N TYR A 905 6.21 16.70 23.41
CA TYR A 905 5.17 15.75 23.06
C TYR A 905 5.86 14.45 22.62
N GLU A 906 5.54 13.30 23.21
CA GLU A 906 6.18 12.01 22.91
C GLU A 906 5.21 11.01 22.28
N PHE A 907 5.73 10.18 21.38
CA PHE A 907 5.00 9.11 20.70
C PHE A 907 5.73 7.78 20.88
N ILE A 908 4.98 6.75 21.24
CA ILE A 908 5.52 5.41 21.52
C ILE A 908 4.74 4.39 20.69
N TYR A 909 5.48 3.57 19.94
CA TYR A 909 4.92 2.58 19.02
C TYR A 909 5.19 1.15 19.49
N ASP A 910 4.35 0.20 19.08
CA ASP A 910 4.65 -1.22 19.17
C ASP A 910 5.55 -1.71 18.02
N ALA A 911 5.90 -3.00 18.04
CA ALA A 911 6.71 -3.65 17.01
C ALA A 911 6.01 -3.72 15.65
N GLY A 912 4.68 -3.61 15.60
CA GLY A 912 3.89 -3.51 14.37
C GLY A 912 3.81 -2.07 13.81
N GLY A 913 4.39 -1.09 14.51
CA GLY A 913 4.38 0.32 14.12
C GLY A 913 3.10 1.07 14.52
N ARG A 914 2.24 0.50 15.36
CA ARG A 914 1.01 1.16 15.85
C ARG A 914 1.33 2.03 17.07
N LEU A 915 0.70 3.20 17.18
CA LEU A 915 0.85 4.10 18.33
C LEU A 915 0.19 3.47 19.56
N VAL A 916 0.94 3.19 20.63
CA VAL A 916 0.42 2.59 21.88
C VAL A 916 0.34 3.59 23.03
N LYS A 917 1.10 4.68 22.95
CA LYS A 917 1.07 5.75 23.94
C LYS A 917 1.51 7.08 23.34
N GLU A 918 0.84 8.14 23.75
CA GLU A 918 1.28 9.52 23.57
C GLU A 918 1.36 10.23 24.92
N ILE A 919 2.27 11.20 25.01
CA ILE A 919 2.39 12.13 26.14
C ILE A 919 2.38 13.53 25.54
N ASP A 920 1.37 14.34 25.84
CA ASP A 920 1.27 15.69 25.27
C ASP A 920 2.23 16.69 25.95
N PHE A 921 2.23 17.94 25.49
CA PHE A 921 3.07 19.01 26.05
C PHE A 921 2.78 19.31 27.53
N ASP A 922 1.63 18.89 28.02
CA ASP A 922 1.13 19.07 29.38
C ASP A 922 1.40 17.83 30.27
N ALA A 923 2.19 16.87 29.74
CA ALA A 923 2.51 15.58 30.33
C ALA A 923 1.29 14.67 30.56
N LYS A 924 0.20 14.90 29.82
CA LYS A 924 -0.99 14.06 29.85
C LYS A 924 -0.78 12.84 28.97
N GLU A 925 -1.15 11.67 29.47
CA GLU A 925 -0.96 10.42 28.75
C GLU A 925 -2.27 9.95 28.10
N THR A 926 -2.19 9.56 26.82
CA THR A 926 -3.21 8.75 26.16
C THR A 926 -2.61 7.39 25.81
N LEU A 927 -3.26 6.31 26.21
CA LEU A 927 -2.87 4.93 25.91
C LEU A 927 -3.83 4.31 24.89
N TYR A 928 -3.29 3.49 23.99
CA TYR A 928 -4.05 2.75 22.99
C TYR A 928 -3.83 1.26 23.15
N GLN A 929 -4.92 0.48 23.16
CA GLN A 929 -4.89 -0.96 23.20
C GLN A 929 -5.46 -1.54 21.91
N TYR A 930 -4.76 -2.54 21.37
CA TYR A 930 -5.14 -3.26 20.17
C TYR A 930 -5.40 -4.73 20.49
N ASP A 931 -6.30 -5.38 19.75
CA ASP A 931 -6.51 -6.82 19.85
C ASP A 931 -5.30 -7.57 19.27
N GLU A 932 -4.71 -8.48 20.06
CA GLU A 932 -3.50 -9.24 19.67
C GLU A 932 -3.69 -10.19 18.47
N LEU A 933 -4.93 -10.47 18.06
CA LEU A 933 -5.27 -11.52 17.09
C LEU A 933 -5.75 -10.97 15.75
N ASN A 934 -6.15 -9.70 15.71
CA ASN A 934 -6.60 -9.02 14.51
C ASN A 934 -5.99 -7.61 14.33
N GLY A 935 -5.38 -7.04 15.38
CA GLY A 935 -4.68 -5.76 15.34
C GLY A 935 -5.56 -4.52 15.36
N ARG A 936 -6.87 -4.65 15.59
CA ARG A 936 -7.83 -3.54 15.64
C ARG A 936 -7.74 -2.81 16.97
N LEU A 937 -7.91 -1.48 16.94
CA LEU A 937 -8.02 -0.67 18.15
C LEU A 937 -9.23 -1.13 18.96
N THR A 938 -9.05 -1.43 20.24
CA THR A 938 -10.15 -1.84 21.12
C THR A 938 -10.42 -0.78 22.18
N THR A 939 -9.39 -0.04 22.61
CA THR A 939 -9.53 0.93 23.69
C THR A 939 -8.58 2.12 23.54
N SER A 940 -9.08 3.32 23.86
CA SER A 940 -8.31 4.55 24.09
C SER A 940 -8.53 4.97 25.54
N ILE A 941 -7.45 5.28 26.25
CA ILE A 941 -7.47 5.65 27.68
C ILE A 941 -6.76 6.96 27.84
N GLU A 942 -7.48 8.00 28.24
CA GLU A 942 -6.89 9.24 28.67
C GLU A 942 -6.70 9.20 30.19
N VAL A 943 -5.44 9.10 30.60
CA VAL A 943 -5.06 8.87 32.00
C VAL A 943 -5.31 10.13 32.81
N ALA A 944 -6.01 10.00 33.94
CA ALA A 944 -6.21 11.12 34.84
C ALA A 944 -4.89 11.48 35.53
N SER A 945 -4.38 12.68 35.24
CA SER A 945 -3.10 13.12 35.78
C SER A 945 -3.30 13.83 37.12
N ALA A 946 -2.59 13.39 38.15
CA ALA A 946 -2.48 14.08 39.43
C ALA A 946 -1.43 15.23 39.41
N TYR A 947 -0.81 15.52 38.25
CA TYR A 947 0.28 16.49 38.16
C TYR A 947 -0.15 17.88 38.65
N GLY A 948 0.42 18.29 39.79
CA GLY A 948 0.17 19.59 40.42
C GLY A 948 -1.04 19.66 41.36
N GLN A 949 -1.73 18.55 41.66
CA GLN A 949 -2.73 18.48 42.74
C GLN A 949 -2.15 17.69 43.92
N ASP A 950 -2.06 18.31 45.10
CA ASP A 950 -1.75 17.60 46.36
C ASP A 950 -2.99 16.79 46.78
N LEU A 951 -3.20 15.63 46.13
CA LEU A 951 -4.34 14.74 46.34
C LEU A 951 -4.14 13.84 47.58
N LYS A 952 -3.71 14.43 48.71
CA LYS A 952 -3.49 13.67 49.96
C LYS A 952 -4.75 12.98 50.51
N ASP A 953 -5.95 13.40 50.08
CA ASP A 953 -7.23 12.94 50.64
C ASP A 953 -8.29 12.50 49.61
N ARG A 954 -7.92 12.12 48.37
CA ARG A 954 -8.91 11.61 47.39
C ARG A 954 -8.44 10.30 46.75
N ALA A 955 -9.37 9.35 46.61
CA ALA A 955 -9.18 8.16 45.78
C ALA A 955 -8.65 8.58 44.40
N ALA A 956 -7.73 7.79 43.81
CA ALA A 956 -7.13 8.09 42.52
C ALA A 956 -8.22 8.49 41.51
N PRO A 957 -8.08 9.62 40.79
CA PRO A 957 -9.07 10.02 39.81
C PRO A 957 -9.21 8.92 38.74
N LYS A 958 -10.45 8.68 38.30
CA LYS A 958 -10.75 7.68 37.27
C LYS A 958 -10.22 8.16 35.92
N ASP A 959 -9.87 7.29 35.00
CA ASP A 959 -9.46 7.60 33.64
C ASP A 959 -10.68 7.79 32.73
N ARG A 960 -10.55 8.57 31.65
CA ARG A 960 -11.56 8.61 30.57
C ARG A 960 -11.25 7.51 29.57
N ILE A 961 -12.15 6.54 29.46
CA ILE A 961 -11.94 5.35 28.64
C ILE A 961 -12.97 5.31 27.52
N GLN A 962 -12.50 5.05 26.30
CA GLN A 962 -13.33 4.79 25.13
C GLN A 962 -13.05 3.37 24.61
N GLN A 963 -14.09 2.56 24.47
CA GLN A 963 -14.05 1.21 23.91
C GLN A 963 -14.71 1.21 22.53
N PHE A 964 -14.09 0.51 21.57
CA PHE A 964 -14.50 0.51 20.17
C PHE A 964 -14.83 -0.91 19.68
N ILE A 965 -15.88 -1.02 18.87
CA ILE A 965 -16.20 -2.19 18.07
C ILE A 965 -16.32 -1.74 16.63
N PHE A 966 -15.66 -2.47 15.74
CA PHE A 966 -15.63 -2.20 14.31
C PHE A 966 -16.28 -3.34 13.55
N ASP A 967 -17.01 -3.02 12.48
CA ASP A 967 -17.59 -4.02 11.59
C ASP A 967 -16.51 -4.71 10.73
N SER A 968 -16.92 -5.66 9.88
CA SER A 968 -15.98 -6.38 8.99
C SER A 968 -15.32 -5.51 7.93
N MET A 969 -15.69 -4.23 7.79
CA MET A 969 -15.06 -3.27 6.89
C MET A 969 -14.16 -2.26 7.62
N GLY A 970 -14.00 -2.41 8.94
CA GLY A 970 -13.20 -1.51 9.76
C GLY A 970 -13.90 -0.19 10.08
N ARG A 971 -15.22 -0.10 9.88
CA ARG A 971 -16.03 1.08 10.23
C ARG A 971 -16.50 0.95 11.67
N LEU A 972 -16.57 2.08 12.39
CA LEU A 972 -16.99 2.11 13.79
C LEU A 972 -18.46 1.67 13.89
N GLU A 973 -18.72 0.49 14.45
CA GLU A 973 -20.08 -0.04 14.68
C GLU A 973 -20.59 0.40 16.06
N GLN A 974 -19.72 0.47 17.05
CA GLN A 974 -20.08 0.89 18.40
C GLN A 974 -18.92 1.61 19.10
N ARG A 975 -19.24 2.70 19.80
CA ARG A 975 -18.35 3.39 20.73
C ARG A 975 -19.00 3.42 22.10
N THR A 976 -18.26 3.02 23.13
CA THR A 976 -18.68 3.16 24.53
C THR A 976 -17.66 4.01 25.28
N ALA A 977 -18.08 5.18 25.78
CA ALA A 977 -17.24 6.09 26.55
C ALA A 977 -17.70 6.13 28.01
N GLY A 978 -16.77 6.19 28.97
CA GLY A 978 -17.09 6.29 30.39
C GLY A 978 -15.85 6.58 31.24
N TYR A 979 -16.02 6.49 32.56
CA TYR A 979 -14.92 6.62 33.53
C TYR A 979 -14.58 5.26 34.12
N GLY A 980 -13.30 4.96 34.29
CA GLY A 980 -12.86 3.69 34.88
C GLY A 980 -11.44 3.75 35.41
N HIS A 981 -10.86 2.59 35.71
CA HIS A 981 -9.42 2.47 35.96
C HIS A 981 -8.80 1.65 34.84
N TYR A 982 -7.68 2.11 34.28
CA TYR A 982 -7.01 1.46 33.16
C TYR A 982 -6.70 -0.04 33.39
N ASP A 983 -6.52 -0.46 34.65
CA ASP A 983 -6.26 -1.86 35.04
C ASP A 983 -7.49 -2.78 34.97
N LEU A 984 -8.70 -2.22 35.15
CA LEU A 984 -9.95 -3.00 35.25
C LEU A 984 -10.81 -2.91 33.99
N LEU A 985 -10.71 -1.79 33.25
CA LEU A 985 -11.52 -1.47 32.06
C LEU A 985 -13.04 -1.53 32.27
N GLU A 986 -13.50 -1.59 33.53
CA GLU A 986 -14.90 -1.45 33.91
C GLU A 986 -15.29 0.02 33.84
N LEU A 987 -16.41 0.30 33.17
CA LEU A 987 -16.87 1.67 32.92
C LEU A 987 -18.07 2.03 33.78
N GLU A 988 -17.96 3.19 34.43
CA GLU A 988 -19.05 3.92 35.05
C GLU A 988 -19.52 5.09 34.19
N ALA A 989 -20.75 5.55 34.42
CA ALA A 989 -21.39 6.64 33.67
C ALA A 989 -21.25 6.47 32.15
N LYS A 990 -21.39 5.23 31.67
CA LYS A 990 -21.12 4.88 30.27
C LYS A 990 -22.19 5.44 29.34
N GLN A 991 -21.74 5.99 28.22
CA GLN A 991 -22.56 6.34 27.06
C GLN A 991 -22.16 5.44 25.90
N THR A 992 -23.14 4.78 25.29
CA THR A 992 -22.94 3.93 24.12
C THR A 992 -23.62 4.55 22.90
N GLU A 993 -22.87 4.61 21.82
CA GLU A 993 -23.32 5.03 20.49
C GLU A 993 -23.11 3.87 19.53
N GLU A 994 -24.08 3.64 18.66
CA GLU A 994 -24.05 2.60 17.66
C GLU A 994 -24.30 3.18 16.28
N PHE A 995 -23.59 2.68 15.28
CA PHE A 995 -23.63 3.15 13.92
C PHE A 995 -23.86 1.98 12.97
N ALA A 996 -24.64 2.21 11.92
CA ALA A 996 -24.80 1.27 10.82
C ALA A 996 -24.59 1.99 9.49
N TYR A 997 -24.04 1.25 8.52
CA TYR A 997 -23.66 1.76 7.22
C TYR A 997 -24.26 0.91 6.11
N ASP A 998 -24.41 1.49 4.93
CA ASP A 998 -24.71 0.72 3.73
C ASP A 998 -23.43 0.11 3.11
N TYR A 999 -23.57 -0.59 1.98
CA TYR A 999 -22.41 -1.23 1.33
C TYR A 999 -21.44 -0.24 0.67
N MET A 1000 -21.80 1.04 0.56
CA MET A 1000 -20.92 2.12 0.09
C MET A 1000 -20.25 2.88 1.23
N GLY A 1001 -20.46 2.47 2.49
CA GLY A 1001 -19.86 3.13 3.66
C GLY A 1001 -20.60 4.38 4.12
N ARG A 1002 -21.79 4.68 3.57
CA ARG A 1002 -22.60 5.82 4.00
C ARG A 1002 -23.37 5.45 5.26
N ILE A 1003 -23.46 6.37 6.22
CA ILE A 1003 -24.19 6.14 7.48
C ILE A 1003 -25.68 5.98 7.18
N LEU A 1004 -26.28 4.87 7.58
CA LEU A 1004 -27.72 4.61 7.55
C LEU A 1004 -28.38 4.92 8.89
N ASN A 1005 -27.65 4.71 9.99
CA ASN A 1005 -28.17 4.85 11.34
C ASN A 1005 -27.06 5.29 12.30
N ALA A 1006 -27.38 6.23 13.20
CA ALA A 1006 -26.60 6.54 14.38
C ALA A 1006 -27.55 6.69 15.58
N ARG A 1007 -27.34 5.89 16.63
CA ARG A 1007 -28.23 5.88 17.80
C ARG A 1007 -27.49 5.81 19.12
N ASN A 1008 -28.12 6.35 20.15
CA ASN A 1008 -27.72 6.20 21.55
C ASN A 1008 -28.99 6.04 22.43
N GLN A 1009 -28.86 6.15 23.75
CA GLN A 1009 -30.00 6.04 24.66
C GLN A 1009 -31.02 7.18 24.52
N GLU A 1010 -30.64 8.29 23.89
CA GLU A 1010 -31.39 9.54 23.84
C GLU A 1010 -32.05 9.80 22.48
N SER A 1011 -31.43 9.32 21.41
CA SER A 1011 -31.83 9.64 20.04
C SER A 1011 -31.45 8.56 19.03
N ASN A 1012 -32.15 8.57 17.90
CA ASN A 1012 -31.87 7.72 16.75
C ASN A 1012 -32.02 8.52 15.46
N LEU A 1013 -30.94 8.58 14.69
CA LEU A 1013 -30.84 9.32 13.43
C LEU A 1013 -30.74 8.31 12.29
N GLN A 1014 -31.57 8.47 11.26
CA GLN A 1014 -31.55 7.60 10.08
C GLN A 1014 -31.48 8.42 8.80
N TRP A 1015 -30.66 7.98 7.85
CA TRP A 1015 -30.48 8.63 6.55
C TRP A 1015 -30.93 7.71 5.42
N PHE A 1016 -31.54 8.31 4.39
CA PHE A 1016 -32.03 7.61 3.21
C PHE A 1016 -31.45 8.27 1.97
N TYR A 1017 -30.86 7.45 1.10
CA TYR A 1017 -30.16 7.89 -0.10
C TYR A 1017 -30.93 7.53 -1.37
N ASP A 1018 -30.77 8.32 -2.44
CA ASP A 1018 -31.11 7.90 -3.80
C ASP A 1018 -29.99 7.07 -4.44
N ALA A 1019 -30.14 6.74 -5.72
CA ALA A 1019 -29.17 5.92 -6.45
C ALA A 1019 -27.84 6.64 -6.76
N ALA A 1020 -27.82 7.98 -6.80
CA ALA A 1020 -26.58 8.76 -6.93
C ALA A 1020 -25.91 9.00 -5.57
N GLY A 1021 -26.60 8.69 -4.47
CA GLY A 1021 -26.09 8.83 -3.11
C GLY A 1021 -26.44 10.15 -2.43
N ASN A 1022 -27.42 10.88 -2.96
CA ASN A 1022 -27.91 12.09 -2.32
C ASN A 1022 -28.82 11.73 -1.14
N VAL A 1023 -28.68 12.43 0.00
CA VAL A 1023 -29.59 12.26 1.14
C VAL A 1023 -30.96 12.85 0.79
N ILE A 1024 -31.96 12.02 0.53
CA ILE A 1024 -33.33 12.45 0.19
C ILE A 1024 -34.24 12.59 1.41
N LYS A 1025 -33.87 11.95 2.53
CA LYS A 1025 -34.64 12.00 3.76
C LYS A 1025 -33.77 11.75 4.99
N GLU A 1026 -34.11 12.41 6.09
CA GLU A 1026 -33.55 12.14 7.42
C GLU A 1026 -34.67 11.94 8.44
N HIS A 1027 -34.56 10.92 9.29
CA HIS A 1027 -35.43 10.73 10.45
C HIS A 1027 -34.63 11.02 11.72
N GLN A 1028 -35.09 11.95 12.53
CA GLN A 1028 -34.50 12.27 13.83
C GLN A 1028 -35.51 11.94 14.92
N GLN A 1029 -35.29 10.83 15.60
CA GLN A 1029 -36.13 10.37 16.71
C GLN A 1029 -35.49 10.80 18.02
N ASP A 1030 -36.23 11.55 18.82
CA ASP A 1030 -35.87 11.87 20.20
C ASP A 1030 -36.66 10.95 21.13
N TYR A 1031 -35.95 10.09 21.85
CA TYR A 1031 -36.56 9.11 22.74
C TYR A 1031 -37.08 9.71 24.04
N LYS A 1032 -36.54 10.86 24.49
CA LYS A 1032 -37.05 11.60 25.65
C LYS A 1032 -38.37 12.28 25.35
N THR A 1033 -38.51 12.90 24.17
CA THR A 1033 -39.73 13.62 23.81
C THR A 1033 -40.75 12.78 23.04
N HIS A 1034 -40.38 11.56 22.65
CA HIS A 1034 -41.17 10.66 21.79
C HIS A 1034 -41.59 11.32 20.47
N LYS A 1035 -40.74 12.20 19.93
CA LYS A 1035 -40.98 12.92 18.66
C LYS A 1035 -40.08 12.39 17.56
N THR A 1036 -40.61 12.36 16.34
CA THR A 1036 -39.83 12.10 15.13
C THR A 1036 -39.91 13.32 14.23
N ALA A 1037 -38.77 13.94 13.98
CA ALA A 1037 -38.60 14.99 12.98
C ALA A 1037 -38.17 14.36 11.65
N VAL A 1038 -38.87 14.70 10.56
CA VAL A 1038 -38.54 14.19 9.22
C VAL A 1038 -38.14 15.35 8.32
N TRP A 1039 -36.90 15.31 7.84
CA TRP A 1039 -36.39 16.23 6.83
C TRP A 1039 -36.46 15.55 5.46
N LYS A 1040 -36.80 16.28 4.41
CA LYS A 1040 -36.81 15.77 3.02
C LYS A 1040 -36.05 16.72 2.13
N HIS A 1041 -35.25 16.18 1.21
CA HIS A 1041 -34.44 16.98 0.29
C HIS A 1041 -34.73 16.60 -1.16
N SER A 1042 -34.48 17.52 -2.08
CA SER A 1042 -34.52 17.26 -3.53
C SER A 1042 -33.32 17.90 -4.20
N TYR A 1043 -32.88 17.28 -5.28
CA TYR A 1043 -31.66 17.60 -6.01
C TYR A 1043 -31.99 17.81 -7.49
N ASP A 1044 -31.13 18.56 -8.18
CA ASP A 1044 -31.20 18.72 -9.64
C ASP A 1044 -30.33 17.69 -10.38
N GLU A 1045 -30.23 17.83 -11.70
CA GLU A 1045 -29.53 16.89 -12.59
C GLU A 1045 -28.01 16.89 -12.43
N ILE A 1046 -27.42 17.85 -11.72
CA ILE A 1046 -25.99 17.86 -11.36
C ILE A 1046 -25.76 17.54 -9.89
N ASN A 1047 -26.78 17.00 -9.21
CA ASN A 1047 -26.78 16.62 -7.79
C ASN A 1047 -26.63 17.78 -6.80
N ASP A 1048 -26.98 19.01 -7.19
CA ASP A 1048 -27.08 20.15 -6.27
C ASP A 1048 -28.42 20.12 -5.52
N ARG A 1049 -28.39 20.37 -4.20
CA ARG A 1049 -29.60 20.40 -3.36
C ARG A 1049 -30.42 21.67 -3.63
N ILE A 1050 -31.56 21.52 -4.29
CA ILE A 1050 -32.45 22.64 -4.66
C ILE A 1050 -33.61 22.86 -3.68
N LYS A 1051 -33.93 21.87 -2.82
CA LYS A 1051 -35.09 21.95 -1.91
C LYS A 1051 -34.86 21.22 -0.60
N THR A 1052 -35.40 21.75 0.50
CA THR A 1052 -35.52 21.09 1.79
C THR A 1052 -36.86 21.37 2.45
N ILE A 1053 -37.61 20.31 2.76
CA ILE A 1053 -38.85 20.38 3.56
C ILE A 1053 -38.50 20.01 5.00
N ARG A 1054 -38.76 20.95 5.90
CA ARG A 1054 -38.54 20.81 7.34
C ARG A 1054 -39.61 19.93 8.01
N PRO A 1055 -39.36 19.43 9.23
CA PRO A 1055 -40.34 18.66 10.00
C PRO A 1055 -41.65 19.38 10.30
N ASP A 1056 -41.64 20.72 10.33
CA ASP A 1056 -42.82 21.58 10.52
C ASP A 1056 -43.57 21.89 9.21
N GLY A 1057 -43.15 21.30 8.09
CA GLY A 1057 -43.74 21.50 6.78
C GLY A 1057 -43.24 22.73 6.02
N GLN A 1058 -42.36 23.55 6.62
CA GLN A 1058 -41.80 24.70 5.91
C GLN A 1058 -40.88 24.24 4.78
N ASN A 1059 -41.05 24.86 3.62
CA ASN A 1059 -40.25 24.60 2.43
C ASN A 1059 -39.13 25.64 2.30
N ILE A 1060 -37.90 25.18 2.04
CA ILE A 1060 -36.73 26.00 1.74
C ILE A 1060 -36.25 25.61 0.35
N ASP A 1061 -36.39 26.51 -0.63
CA ASP A 1061 -35.89 26.34 -1.99
C ASP A 1061 -34.61 27.17 -2.19
N TRP A 1062 -33.66 26.59 -2.92
CA TRP A 1062 -32.40 27.21 -3.30
C TRP A 1062 -32.42 27.47 -4.80
N LEU A 1063 -32.29 28.72 -5.21
CA LEU A 1063 -32.05 29.06 -6.60
C LEU A 1063 -30.54 29.13 -6.81
N THR A 1064 -30.02 28.31 -7.72
CA THR A 1064 -28.60 28.33 -8.13
C THR A 1064 -28.48 28.74 -9.59
N TYR A 1065 -27.35 29.35 -9.96
CA TYR A 1065 -27.00 29.61 -11.36
C TYR A 1065 -25.81 28.75 -11.78
N GLY A 1066 -25.61 28.61 -13.09
CA GLY A 1066 -24.51 27.94 -13.80
C GLY A 1066 -23.53 27.11 -12.94
N THR A 1067 -22.61 27.79 -12.27
CA THR A 1067 -21.51 27.20 -11.47
C THR A 1067 -21.90 26.61 -10.10
N GLY A 1068 -23.21 26.44 -9.81
CA GLY A 1068 -23.70 25.86 -8.56
C GLY A 1068 -23.82 26.85 -7.41
N HIS A 1069 -23.61 28.15 -7.65
CA HIS A 1069 -23.68 29.16 -6.61
C HIS A 1069 -25.12 29.59 -6.32
N VAL A 1070 -25.45 29.70 -5.03
CA VAL A 1070 -26.76 30.18 -4.57
C VAL A 1070 -26.96 31.65 -4.96
N GLN A 1071 -28.03 31.90 -5.71
CA GLN A 1071 -28.56 33.21 -6.09
C GLN A 1071 -29.62 33.72 -5.11
N SER A 1072 -30.54 32.84 -4.69
CA SER A 1072 -31.63 33.19 -3.76
C SER A 1072 -32.00 32.03 -2.83
N LEU A 1073 -32.49 32.36 -1.65
CA LEU A 1073 -33.10 31.44 -0.68
C LEU A 1073 -34.57 31.83 -0.49
N ILE A 1074 -35.45 30.91 -0.84
CA ILE A 1074 -36.90 31.10 -0.83
C ILE A 1074 -37.50 30.23 0.28
N VAL A 1075 -38.31 30.81 1.17
CA VAL A 1075 -39.02 30.08 2.22
C VAL A 1075 -40.52 30.16 1.99
N ASN A 1076 -41.18 29.01 1.86
CA ASN A 1076 -42.62 28.90 1.60
C ASN A 1076 -43.08 29.75 0.39
N GLY A 1077 -42.24 29.84 -0.65
CA GLY A 1077 -42.51 30.64 -1.85
C GLY A 1077 -42.22 32.15 -1.71
N GLN A 1078 -41.71 32.61 -0.56
CA GLN A 1078 -41.28 33.98 -0.34
C GLN A 1078 -39.75 34.07 -0.41
N ASP A 1079 -39.22 34.90 -1.31
CA ASP A 1079 -37.78 35.15 -1.37
C ASP A 1079 -37.34 35.92 -0.12
N LEU A 1080 -36.43 35.34 0.66
CA LEU A 1080 -35.98 35.92 1.93
C LEU A 1080 -34.64 36.62 1.79
N VAL A 1081 -33.74 36.02 0.99
CA VAL A 1081 -32.39 36.50 0.81
C VAL A 1081 -31.95 36.21 -0.62
N SER A 1082 -31.44 37.24 -1.31
CA SER A 1082 -30.77 37.10 -2.61
C SER A 1082 -29.35 37.63 -2.56
N PHE A 1083 -28.52 37.20 -3.50
CA PHE A 1083 -27.10 37.52 -3.53
C PHE A 1083 -26.64 37.96 -4.92
N GLU A 1084 -25.75 38.95 -4.95
CA GLU A 1084 -24.96 39.32 -6.12
C GLU A 1084 -23.51 38.88 -5.93
N ARG A 1085 -22.83 38.52 -7.03
CA ARG A 1085 -21.46 37.98 -7.02
C ARG A 1085 -20.59 38.62 -8.08
N ASP A 1086 -19.30 38.73 -7.79
CA ASP A 1086 -18.30 39.16 -8.77
C ASP A 1086 -17.90 38.02 -9.72
N ASP A 1087 -16.94 38.31 -10.61
CA ASP A 1087 -16.41 37.36 -11.59
C ASP A 1087 -15.60 36.20 -10.98
N LEU A 1088 -15.23 36.28 -9.69
CA LEU A 1088 -14.66 35.15 -8.94
C LEU A 1088 -15.72 34.41 -8.11
N HIS A 1089 -16.99 34.75 -8.32
CA HIS A 1089 -18.13 34.21 -7.58
C HIS A 1089 -18.13 34.52 -6.07
N ARG A 1090 -17.45 35.58 -5.64
CA ARG A 1090 -17.52 36.05 -4.25
C ARG A 1090 -18.78 36.88 -4.05
N GLU A 1091 -19.42 36.72 -2.91
CA GLU A 1091 -20.58 37.56 -2.53
C GLU A 1091 -20.15 39.03 -2.40
N VAL A 1092 -20.67 39.88 -3.28
CA VAL A 1092 -20.44 41.34 -3.24
C VAL A 1092 -21.66 42.09 -2.75
N VAL A 1093 -22.87 41.53 -2.92
CA VAL A 1093 -24.09 42.09 -2.32
C VAL A 1093 -24.98 40.99 -1.79
N ARG A 1094 -25.68 41.26 -0.69
CA ARG A 1094 -26.74 40.43 -0.13
C ARG A 1094 -27.96 41.28 0.19
N HIS A 1095 -29.12 40.90 -0.30
CA HIS A 1095 -30.39 41.59 -0.04
C HIS A 1095 -31.25 40.78 0.91
N TYR A 1096 -31.85 41.43 1.89
CA TYR A 1096 -32.79 40.83 2.84
C TYR A 1096 -34.21 41.32 2.55
N ALA A 1097 -35.20 40.43 2.68
CA ALA A 1097 -36.61 40.73 2.40
C ALA A 1097 -37.21 41.92 3.19
N ASN A 1098 -36.56 42.35 4.27
CA ASN A 1098 -36.95 43.54 5.04
C ASN A 1098 -36.44 44.87 4.42
N GLY A 1099 -35.81 44.83 3.24
CA GLY A 1099 -35.27 45.98 2.53
C GLY A 1099 -33.86 46.38 2.93
N ILE A 1100 -33.20 45.66 3.84
CA ILE A 1100 -31.79 45.88 4.16
C ILE A 1100 -30.93 45.18 3.11
N SER A 1101 -29.85 45.84 2.70
CA SER A 1101 -28.81 45.20 1.87
C SER A 1101 -27.44 45.34 2.50
N GLN A 1102 -26.56 44.38 2.23
CA GLN A 1102 -25.16 44.38 2.65
C GLN A 1102 -24.29 44.36 1.39
N GLU A 1103 -23.46 45.38 1.19
CA GLU A 1103 -22.43 45.41 0.16
C GLU A 1103 -21.05 45.07 0.75
N GLN A 1104 -20.23 44.40 -0.05
CA GLN A 1104 -18.87 43.99 0.27
C GLN A 1104 -17.94 44.30 -0.90
N GLN A 1105 -16.77 44.84 -0.60
CA GLN A 1105 -15.69 45.01 -1.58
C GLN A 1105 -14.44 44.30 -1.09
N PHE A 1106 -13.66 43.75 -2.02
CA PHE A 1106 -12.43 43.04 -1.74
C PHE A 1106 -11.23 43.80 -2.33
N ASP A 1107 -10.08 43.69 -1.68
CA ASP A 1107 -8.82 44.21 -2.22
C ASP A 1107 -8.20 43.25 -3.28
N LEU A 1108 -7.04 43.64 -3.82
CA LEU A 1108 -6.33 42.87 -4.84
C LEU A 1108 -5.75 41.53 -4.32
N ALA A 1109 -5.62 41.37 -3.01
CA ALA A 1109 -5.24 40.10 -2.38
C ALA A 1109 -6.47 39.24 -2.02
N GLY A 1110 -7.68 39.73 -2.33
CA GLY A 1110 -8.94 39.02 -2.10
C GLY A 1110 -9.50 39.13 -0.69
N ARG A 1111 -8.98 40.06 0.13
CA ARG A 1111 -9.43 40.29 1.52
C ARG A 1111 -10.55 41.31 1.55
N LEU A 1112 -11.47 41.20 2.52
CA LEU A 1112 -12.60 42.13 2.67
C LEU A 1112 -12.08 43.55 2.95
N HIS A 1113 -12.22 44.47 2.02
CA HIS A 1113 -11.78 45.86 2.12
C HIS A 1113 -12.85 46.77 2.75
N SER A 1114 -14.12 46.59 2.37
CA SER A 1114 -15.24 47.36 2.90
C SER A 1114 -16.49 46.50 3.07
N GLN A 1115 -17.32 46.85 4.06
CA GLN A 1115 -18.64 46.30 4.29
C GLN A 1115 -19.61 47.45 4.59
N ILE A 1116 -20.70 47.55 3.85
CA ILE A 1116 -21.69 48.63 3.99
C ILE A 1116 -23.08 48.00 4.16
N MET A 1117 -23.83 48.47 5.15
CA MET A 1117 -25.24 48.11 5.35
C MET A 1117 -26.11 49.27 4.87
N LEU A 1118 -27.04 49.00 3.97
CA LEU A 1118 -27.92 49.97 3.34
C LEU A 1118 -29.38 49.74 3.74
N ASN A 1119 -30.12 50.82 3.89
CA ASN A 1119 -31.58 50.83 3.94
C ASN A 1119 -32.12 51.07 2.53
N GLU A 1120 -32.64 50.01 1.92
CA GLU A 1120 -32.98 49.90 0.49
C GLU A 1120 -31.75 49.90 -0.43
N HIS A 1121 -31.82 49.13 -1.52
CA HIS A 1121 -30.83 49.05 -2.60
C HIS A 1121 -31.59 48.92 -3.91
N ASP A 1122 -31.06 49.45 -5.01
CA ASP A 1122 -31.78 49.51 -6.30
C ASP A 1122 -32.18 48.12 -6.82
N ASN A 1123 -31.31 47.13 -6.60
CA ASN A 1123 -31.56 45.72 -6.94
C ASN A 1123 -32.15 44.89 -5.76
N GLY A 1124 -32.38 45.53 -4.61
CA GLY A 1124 -32.84 44.87 -3.39
C GLY A 1124 -34.35 44.85 -3.22
N TYR A 1125 -34.82 44.19 -2.16
CA TYR A 1125 -36.24 44.18 -1.82
C TYR A 1125 -36.72 45.56 -1.39
N GLN A 1126 -37.94 45.92 -1.79
CA GLN A 1126 -38.59 47.14 -1.31
C GLN A 1126 -38.95 46.98 0.18
N ASN A 1127 -38.66 48.01 0.99
CA ASN A 1127 -39.02 47.99 2.39
C ASN A 1127 -40.55 48.11 2.57
N GLN A 1128 -41.22 47.01 2.88
CA GLN A 1128 -42.67 46.95 3.06
C GLN A 1128 -43.19 47.72 4.29
N TYR A 1129 -42.29 48.14 5.20
CA TYR A 1129 -42.63 48.93 6.39
C TYR A 1129 -42.49 50.45 6.16
N LYS A 1130 -42.21 50.89 4.93
CA LYS A 1130 -42.14 52.31 4.56
C LYS A 1130 -43.55 52.91 4.55
N VAL A 1131 -43.84 53.81 5.49
CA VAL A 1131 -45.12 54.53 5.54
C VAL A 1131 -45.15 55.58 4.43
N PRO A 1132 -46.11 55.55 3.48
CA PRO A 1132 -46.25 56.61 2.48
C PRO A 1132 -46.65 57.92 3.17
N ASN A 1133 -45.94 59.02 2.87
CA ASN A 1133 -46.23 60.40 3.32
C ASN A 1133 -45.94 60.79 4.78
N GLN A 1134 -44.82 60.35 5.37
CA GLN A 1134 -44.22 61.11 6.48
C GLN A 1134 -43.10 62.02 5.97
N GLU A 1135 -43.24 63.33 6.19
CA GLU A 1135 -42.18 64.32 5.95
C GLU A 1135 -40.90 63.92 6.70
N LYS A 1136 -39.80 63.80 5.95
CA LYS A 1136 -38.48 63.37 6.44
C LYS A 1136 -37.87 64.44 7.35
N ASN A 1137 -38.25 64.46 8.64
CA ASN A 1137 -37.83 65.48 9.60
C ASN A 1137 -36.61 65.10 10.46
N ASN A 1138 -35.87 64.03 10.15
CA ASN A 1138 -34.61 63.71 10.84
C ASN A 1138 -33.51 63.22 9.88
N ALA A 1139 -32.27 63.66 10.10
CA ALA A 1139 -31.10 63.36 9.27
C ALA A 1139 -30.79 61.85 9.11
N LEU A 1140 -31.19 61.02 10.07
CA LEU A 1140 -31.08 59.56 10.03
C LEU A 1140 -32.03 58.87 9.04
N GLN A 1141 -33.11 59.52 8.60
CA GLN A 1141 -34.02 59.02 7.55
C GLN A 1141 -33.59 59.49 6.14
N GLN A 1142 -32.55 60.33 6.04
CA GLN A 1142 -32.01 60.82 4.78
C GLN A 1142 -30.78 60.02 4.30
N THR A 1143 -30.09 59.30 5.19
CA THR A 1143 -28.92 58.48 4.85
C THR A 1143 -29.34 57.06 4.50
N SER A 1144 -29.10 56.63 3.27
CA SER A 1144 -29.25 55.24 2.82
C SER A 1144 -28.26 54.29 3.52
N GLU A 1145 -27.10 54.79 3.95
CA GLU A 1145 -26.08 54.02 4.68
C GLU A 1145 -26.35 53.94 6.20
N LEU A 1146 -26.56 52.72 6.70
CA LEU A 1146 -26.82 52.43 8.11
C LEU A 1146 -25.54 52.18 8.92
N VAL A 1147 -24.58 51.46 8.32
CA VAL A 1147 -23.28 51.09 8.91
C VAL A 1147 -22.26 50.99 7.79
N GLN A 1148 -21.06 51.50 8.00
CA GLN A 1148 -19.91 51.24 7.13
C GLN A 1148 -18.74 50.76 7.98
N ARG A 1149 -18.06 49.73 7.49
CA ARG A 1149 -16.79 49.22 8.01
C ARG A 1149 -15.75 49.22 6.91
N LEU A 1150 -14.59 49.83 7.18
CA LEU A 1150 -13.43 49.78 6.31
C LEU A 1150 -12.33 48.98 7.02
N TYR A 1151 -11.81 47.98 6.33
CA TYR A 1151 -10.77 47.09 6.83
C TYR A 1151 -9.44 47.48 6.20
N GLN A 1152 -8.39 47.52 7.01
CA GLN A 1152 -7.04 47.85 6.56
C GLN A 1152 -6.11 46.71 6.91
N TYR A 1153 -5.36 46.23 5.92
CA TYR A 1153 -4.38 45.17 6.08
C TYR A 1153 -2.99 45.69 5.74
N ASP A 1154 -1.98 45.05 6.30
CA ASP A 1154 -0.62 45.20 5.80
C ASP A 1154 -0.32 44.20 4.67
N LYS A 1155 0.94 44.18 4.23
CA LYS A 1155 1.41 43.36 3.12
C LYS A 1155 1.47 41.86 3.42
N THR A 1156 1.39 41.44 4.68
CA THR A 1156 1.41 40.00 5.05
C THR A 1156 0.01 39.42 5.24
N GLY A 1157 -1.04 40.25 5.20
CA GLY A 1157 -2.41 39.77 5.43
C GLY A 1157 -3.02 40.19 6.76
N GLU A 1158 -2.25 40.80 7.67
CA GLU A 1158 -2.72 41.05 9.02
C GLU A 1158 -3.63 42.29 9.07
N LEU A 1159 -4.75 42.17 9.79
CA LEU A 1159 -5.75 43.24 9.91
C LEU A 1159 -5.26 44.33 10.86
N THR A 1160 -4.75 45.43 10.34
CA THR A 1160 -4.17 46.54 11.12
C THR A 1160 -5.20 47.53 11.66
N ALA A 1161 -6.36 47.67 11.01
CA ALA A 1161 -7.44 48.53 11.52
C ALA A 1161 -8.82 48.18 10.97
N ILE A 1162 -9.85 48.47 11.77
CA ILE A 1162 -11.26 48.56 11.34
C ILE A 1162 -11.77 49.96 11.66
N LYS A 1163 -12.21 50.70 10.64
CA LYS A 1163 -12.95 51.95 10.80
C LYS A 1163 -14.44 51.65 10.71
N ASP A 1164 -15.16 51.73 11.83
CA ASP A 1164 -16.60 51.48 11.89
C ASP A 1164 -17.35 52.79 12.21
N THR A 1165 -18.36 53.15 11.42
CA THR A 1165 -19.09 54.41 11.58
C THR A 1165 -19.87 54.52 12.90
N ARG A 1166 -20.16 53.39 13.56
CA ARG A 1166 -20.86 53.35 14.86
C ARG A 1166 -19.91 53.11 16.03
N ARG A 1167 -18.96 52.19 15.86
CA ARG A 1167 -18.03 51.77 16.92
C ARG A 1167 -16.74 52.60 16.98
N GLY A 1168 -16.48 53.42 15.97
CA GLY A 1168 -15.25 54.19 15.85
C GLY A 1168 -14.10 53.35 15.27
N ASN A 1169 -12.89 53.90 15.30
CA ASN A 1169 -11.70 53.22 14.81
C ASN A 1169 -11.18 52.21 15.85
N ILE A 1170 -10.83 51.01 15.37
CA ILE A 1170 -10.11 49.98 16.13
C ILE A 1170 -8.80 49.72 15.40
N ALA A 1171 -7.67 49.85 16.09
CA ALA A 1171 -6.34 49.58 15.54
C ALA A 1171 -5.73 48.35 16.20
N TYR A 1172 -5.05 47.52 15.42
CA TYR A 1172 -4.41 46.29 15.85
C TYR A 1172 -2.90 46.32 15.60
N LYS A 1173 -2.14 45.62 16.43
CA LYS A 1173 -0.70 45.39 16.21
C LYS A 1173 -0.38 43.93 16.43
N TYR A 1174 0.52 43.41 15.62
CA TYR A 1174 0.98 42.02 15.67
C TYR A 1174 2.49 41.98 15.89
N ASP A 1175 2.96 40.85 16.42
CA ASP A 1175 4.38 40.52 16.37
C ASP A 1175 4.75 39.85 15.02
N PRO A 1176 6.04 39.61 14.73
CA PRO A 1176 6.49 38.99 13.49
C PRO A 1176 5.95 37.58 13.17
N VAL A 1177 5.30 36.91 14.12
CA VAL A 1177 4.69 35.58 13.91
C VAL A 1177 3.16 35.64 13.92
N GLY A 1178 2.58 36.84 13.82
CA GLY A 1178 1.14 37.05 13.64
C GLY A 1178 0.31 37.04 14.92
N ARG A 1179 0.92 37.16 16.10
CA ARG A 1179 0.17 37.21 17.38
C ARG A 1179 -0.25 38.63 17.70
N LEU A 1180 -1.52 38.81 18.05
CA LEU A 1180 -2.10 40.11 18.35
C LEU A 1180 -1.53 40.68 19.66
N LEU A 1181 -0.70 41.72 19.59
CA LEU A 1181 -0.10 42.40 20.74
C LEU A 1181 -0.98 43.48 21.37
N GLU A 1182 -1.81 44.12 20.55
CA GLU A 1182 -2.60 45.28 20.97
C GLU A 1182 -3.88 45.40 20.15
N ALA A 1183 -5.01 45.66 20.82
CA ALA A 1183 -6.24 46.13 20.20
C ALA A 1183 -6.66 47.45 20.87
N SER A 1184 -6.63 48.55 20.11
CA SER A 1184 -6.88 49.91 20.60
C SER A 1184 -8.16 50.46 19.99
N SER A 1185 -9.13 50.84 20.83
CA SER A 1185 -10.41 51.43 20.42
C SER A 1185 -10.74 52.70 21.22
N LYS A 1186 -11.86 53.35 20.89
CA LYS A 1186 -12.40 54.48 21.69
C LYS A 1186 -12.77 54.08 23.13
N LEU A 1187 -13.00 52.80 23.41
CA LEU A 1187 -13.40 52.29 24.72
C LEU A 1187 -12.20 51.95 25.61
N GLY A 1188 -11.00 51.87 25.04
CA GLY A 1188 -9.79 51.49 25.76
C GLY A 1188 -8.81 50.73 24.88
N LYS A 1189 -7.67 50.38 25.49
CA LYS A 1189 -6.58 49.62 24.88
C LYS A 1189 -6.43 48.30 25.62
N GLU A 1190 -6.54 47.21 24.87
CA GLU A 1190 -6.23 45.86 25.31
C GLU A 1190 -4.82 45.50 24.82
N THR A 1191 -4.00 44.90 25.68
CA THR A 1191 -2.67 44.42 25.31
C THR A 1191 -2.52 42.97 25.69
N PHE A 1192 -1.89 42.20 24.81
CA PHE A 1192 -1.63 40.79 25.01
C PHE A 1192 -0.11 40.57 25.06
N SER A 1193 0.31 39.55 25.77
CA SER A 1193 1.70 39.10 25.82
C SER A 1193 1.68 37.59 25.70
N PHE A 1194 2.69 37.03 25.06
CA PHE A 1194 2.76 35.61 24.77
C PHE A 1194 4.11 35.05 25.18
N ASP A 1195 4.12 33.83 25.69
CA ASP A 1195 5.36 33.05 25.77
C ASP A 1195 5.78 32.59 24.35
N PRO A 1196 6.98 32.01 24.17
CA PRO A 1196 7.42 31.48 22.88
C PRO A 1196 6.47 30.46 22.23
N ALA A 1197 5.78 29.62 23.00
CA ALA A 1197 4.80 28.64 22.50
C ALA A 1197 3.41 29.25 22.19
N SER A 1198 3.29 30.58 22.25
CA SER A 1198 2.07 31.32 21.93
C SER A 1198 0.94 31.19 22.97
N ASN A 1199 1.26 30.81 24.20
CA ASN A 1199 0.33 30.91 25.32
C ASN A 1199 0.24 32.36 25.79
N ILE A 1200 -0.98 32.84 26.09
CA ILE A 1200 -1.20 34.20 26.63
C ILE A 1200 -0.66 34.29 28.07
N VAL A 1201 0.16 35.30 28.36
CA VAL A 1201 0.77 35.57 29.67
C VAL A 1201 0.42 36.97 30.19
N ASP A 1202 0.43 37.15 31.52
CA ASP A 1202 0.21 38.44 32.18
C ASP A 1202 1.51 39.26 32.30
N ARG A 1203 1.45 40.53 31.90
CA ARG A 1203 2.54 41.52 31.95
C ARG A 1203 2.93 41.92 33.38
N TYR A 1204 2.02 41.81 34.36
CA TYR A 1204 2.25 42.31 35.73
C TYR A 1204 3.28 41.47 36.53
N ASN A 1205 3.58 40.24 36.10
CA ASN A 1205 4.54 39.35 36.75
C ASN A 1205 5.96 39.39 36.16
N ASP A 1206 6.17 40.15 35.07
CA ASP A 1206 7.45 40.20 34.35
C ASP A 1206 8.54 40.96 35.14
N ASP A 1207 8.15 41.94 35.98
CA ASP A 1207 9.10 42.71 36.80
C ASP A 1207 9.63 41.95 38.02
N LYS A 1208 8.99 40.85 38.45
CA LYS A 1208 9.53 39.95 39.49
C LYS A 1208 10.46 38.87 38.93
N ALA A 1209 10.24 38.44 37.68
CA ALA A 1209 10.97 37.36 37.03
C ALA A 1209 12.42 37.72 36.66
N LYS A 1210 12.75 39.01 36.52
CA LYS A 1210 14.13 39.48 36.24
C LYS A 1210 15.11 39.34 37.42
N SER A 1211 14.68 38.86 38.59
CA SER A 1211 15.53 38.75 39.80
C SER A 1211 15.97 37.32 40.17
N HIS A 1212 15.64 36.29 39.39
CA HIS A 1212 16.09 34.91 39.67
C HIS A 1212 17.11 34.41 38.65
N GLN A 1213 18.38 34.36 39.08
CA GLN A 1213 19.37 33.49 38.46
C GLN A 1213 18.97 32.03 38.74
N GLN A 1214 18.59 31.29 37.69
CA GLN A 1214 18.24 29.88 37.78
C GLN A 1214 19.46 29.02 38.16
N THR A 1215 19.37 28.31 39.28
CA THR A 1215 20.26 27.19 39.63
C THR A 1215 19.82 25.91 38.94
N ALA A 1216 20.77 25.06 38.57
CA ALA A 1216 20.61 23.88 37.71
C ALA A 1216 19.63 22.78 38.21
N GLU A 1217 19.07 22.90 39.41
CA GLU A 1217 18.10 21.95 39.98
C GLU A 1217 16.64 22.21 39.55
N GLU A 1218 16.32 23.37 38.95
CA GLU A 1218 14.99 23.70 38.42
C GLU A 1218 14.74 23.17 36.99
N LYS A 1219 15.30 22.01 36.65
CA LYS A 1219 15.10 21.36 35.33
C LYS A 1219 13.92 20.39 35.27
N GLY A 1220 13.16 20.26 36.36
CA GLY A 1220 12.04 19.31 36.45
C GLY A 1220 10.71 19.80 35.86
N TYR A 1221 10.48 21.11 35.81
CA TYR A 1221 9.21 21.69 35.36
C TYR A 1221 9.48 23.06 34.73
N GLY A 1222 8.97 23.28 33.52
CA GLY A 1222 9.22 24.46 32.69
C GLY A 1222 8.82 25.80 33.34
N TYR A 1223 9.30 26.87 32.71
CA TYR A 1223 9.15 28.28 33.09
C TYR A 1223 7.80 28.64 33.75
N ASN A 1224 7.88 29.24 34.95
CA ASN A 1224 7.03 30.33 35.44
C ASN A 1224 5.49 30.09 35.53
N ARG A 1225 4.99 29.50 36.63
CA ARG A 1225 3.58 29.47 37.13
C ARG A 1225 2.40 29.20 36.16
N LEU A 1226 2.66 28.91 34.89
CA LEU A 1226 1.83 28.18 33.96
C LEU A 1226 2.28 26.73 34.04
N VAL A 1227 1.69 25.97 34.96
CA VAL A 1227 1.74 24.53 34.84
C VAL A 1227 0.79 24.20 33.69
N ASN A 1228 1.33 23.78 32.54
CA ASN A 1228 0.60 23.01 31.53
C ASN A 1228 -0.48 23.76 30.74
N ASN A 1229 -0.12 24.85 30.03
CA ASN A 1229 -1.00 25.63 29.13
C ASN A 1229 -2.32 26.18 29.74
N VAL A 1230 -2.58 25.95 31.04
CA VAL A 1230 -3.78 26.40 31.74
C VAL A 1230 -3.50 27.63 32.58
N VAL A 1231 -4.26 28.70 32.31
CA VAL A 1231 -4.17 29.97 33.01
C VAL A 1231 -4.76 29.81 34.41
N LYS A 1232 -3.93 29.70 35.47
CA LYS A 1232 -4.43 29.58 36.85
C LYS A 1232 -4.85 30.91 37.45
N GLU A 1233 -4.24 32.01 37.01
CA GLU A 1233 -4.57 33.38 37.42
C GLU A 1233 -4.40 34.31 36.22
N TYR A 1234 -5.33 35.22 36.02
CA TYR A 1234 -5.24 36.30 35.02
C TYR A 1234 -5.97 37.53 35.53
N LEU A 1235 -5.25 38.65 35.67
CA LEU A 1235 -5.75 39.87 36.28
C LEU A 1235 -6.33 39.60 37.69
N ASP A 1236 -7.63 39.81 37.89
CA ASP A 1236 -8.34 39.58 39.13
C ASP A 1236 -9.02 38.20 39.20
N GLN A 1237 -8.83 37.35 38.19
CA GLN A 1237 -9.47 36.05 38.07
C GLN A 1237 -8.52 34.91 38.46
N GLN A 1238 -9.03 33.94 39.20
CA GLN A 1238 -8.39 32.68 39.52
C GLN A 1238 -9.19 31.53 38.92
N TYR A 1239 -8.50 30.56 38.34
CA TYR A 1239 -9.09 29.42 37.63
C TYR A 1239 -8.60 28.12 38.26
N GLN A 1240 -9.53 27.19 38.47
CA GLN A 1240 -9.25 25.84 38.95
C GLN A 1240 -9.66 24.84 37.88
N TYR A 1241 -8.82 23.84 37.68
CA TYR A 1241 -9.00 22.82 36.66
C TYR A 1241 -9.12 21.43 37.31
N ASP A 1242 -9.82 20.51 36.65
CA ASP A 1242 -9.85 19.11 37.05
C ASP A 1242 -8.57 18.34 36.63
N ALA A 1243 -8.57 17.02 36.87
CA ALA A 1243 -7.46 16.12 36.54
C ALA A 1243 -7.23 15.92 35.02
N TYR A 1244 -8.06 16.52 34.16
CA TYR A 1244 -7.95 16.46 32.70
C TYR A 1244 -7.68 17.84 32.07
N GLY A 1245 -7.51 18.88 32.90
CA GLY A 1245 -7.29 20.25 32.45
C GLY A 1245 -8.57 21.01 32.07
N GLN A 1246 -9.75 20.57 32.49
CA GLN A 1246 -11.00 21.29 32.25
C GLN A 1246 -11.28 22.30 33.36
N LEU A 1247 -11.70 23.51 32.99
CA LEU A 1247 -12.04 24.57 33.95
C LEU A 1247 -13.26 24.16 34.78
N VAL A 1248 -13.06 23.92 36.08
CA VAL A 1248 -14.14 23.59 37.03
C VAL A 1248 -14.57 24.78 37.88
N ARG A 1249 -13.73 25.81 38.00
CA ARG A 1249 -14.06 27.00 38.77
C ARG A 1249 -13.32 28.22 38.28
N GLN A 1250 -14.03 29.33 38.14
CA GLN A 1250 -13.45 30.66 37.99
C GLN A 1250 -13.88 31.52 39.18
N LYS A 1251 -12.98 32.35 39.70
CA LYS A 1251 -13.20 33.18 40.89
C LYS A 1251 -12.56 34.54 40.72
N SER A 1252 -13.26 35.63 41.03
CA SER A 1252 -12.63 36.95 41.11
C SER A 1252 -11.97 37.16 42.48
N THR A 1253 -11.06 38.14 42.59
CA THR A 1253 -10.54 38.62 43.90
C THR A 1253 -11.64 39.20 44.80
N GLN A 1254 -12.82 39.54 44.26
CA GLN A 1254 -13.98 40.00 45.02
C GLN A 1254 -14.91 38.86 45.52
N GLY A 1255 -14.64 37.60 45.15
CA GLY A 1255 -15.47 36.46 45.55
C GLY A 1255 -15.98 35.68 44.37
#